data_AF-B7FXC1-F1
#
_entry.id   AF-B7FXC1-F1
#
_cell.length_a   1.000
_cell.length_b   1.000
_cell.length_c   1.000
_cell.angle_alpha   90.00
_cell.angle_beta   90.00
_cell.angle_gamma   90.00
#
_symmetry.space_group_name_H-M   'P 1'
#
loop_
_entity.id
_entity.type
_entity.pdbx_description
1 polymer ?
#
loop_
_entity_poly.entity_id
_entity_poly.type
_entity_poly.pdbx_seq_one_letter_code
_entity_poly.pdbx_strand_id
1 'polypeptide(L)'
;MSTAEMNIRFASPGATRFDSVNASTANSSNLKVRVSPTKSVASTTAPVWTLLRTILLDLPLALLFASFLFVYACQYIHSTYYIPLYDRAQRTNEDLYEEFTYYHRHCTSYDLSTHHLPDLLVNASASLTSVAAAKEVVEDAVDTMLRHGAIVLPGLLTADAVRDLRSYVERRNAAISDTEVYPVSQGDRRLSYGIDATEDPAVVQAIRQIANHTPLRAIMQALLGDPDPASAEITAITAYPGAEDQSWHADTKEDGNALKFARTYSHSYSLFLPLQETTAAMGPTDVCPGTHYCANDVTEMCDTNKMGLHEANEDLVFHAGDGALLNQHVWHRGSAHTDPNAMERIVFIVSFLARPKFGKDPRQLSRGTYFHQKWNMWGHTWKDLMDPMASMGKPFSILRCLSIYKPWSRNWGYDLVTSAFMRFSNEQLENEDLEFRLLPRLEEVGLPSWLWGTVSMEEGQRVAWQTFISETLNNTFTFLAEINVKAHAVYGALIAFFACIASIRRQSGVSVFRRNFLRVLLTHGVLLGVTFMILRGIRTSEWGSSVLFGRTLQRPFPSIAITREVEDRMPIQGPTTVPHRSDVLIGSRYDAAFLGSYDRWLDYHAGNSDYLQIVENLGPLYRSYQRLGPFFTTQVENNLLSLVEESEGRFLQQNFRTGDWQIMDEEEARLVVHDDLIAWSKQLLWVLRRSIDHMVADYRFGLFRQTSLARYSQVHLLHLRRTVLGNRLVLSKSSRNGRPPSLQSQLSLSPLRIEALSHITIHRRSLLPPAVPLPEIREGSRVWCNLQNMEWDWYPGVVENADENYEFFDVALEDGFIVEDVAKIDIRQYPHIKEGIRVHGCFGDGLEDCFPGTVFHVMPNRDVGIEYDDGDVEDRVPPSRYFVPPFAYESPS
;
A
#
# COMPACT_ATOMS: atom_id res chain seq x y z
N MET A 1 -4.33 38.28 7.62
CA MET A 1 -5.54 39.08 7.91
C MET A 1 -5.86 38.96 9.39
N SER A 2 -5.90 40.11 10.08
CA SER A 2 -6.52 40.42 11.38
C SER A 2 -6.90 39.23 12.29
N THR A 3 -6.09 39.00 13.32
CA THR A 3 -6.38 38.11 14.45
C THR A 3 -7.46 38.72 15.34
N ALA A 4 -8.68 38.19 15.25
CA ALA A 4 -9.69 38.38 16.28
C ALA A 4 -9.35 37.47 17.47
N GLU A 5 -8.84 38.07 18.55
CA GLU A 5 -8.62 37.41 19.83
C GLU A 5 -9.96 36.97 20.45
N MET A 6 -10.24 35.67 20.37
CA MET A 6 -11.32 35.04 21.13
C MET A 6 -10.79 34.68 22.52
N ASN A 7 -10.99 35.59 23.48
CA ASN A 7 -10.68 35.38 24.90
C ASN A 7 -11.58 34.29 25.50
N ILE A 8 -11.13 33.03 25.47
CA ILE A 8 -11.72 31.94 26.26
C ILE A 8 -11.03 31.92 27.63
N ARG A 9 -11.68 32.54 28.62
CA ARG A 9 -11.30 32.42 30.03
C ARG A 9 -11.56 31.00 30.51
N PHE A 10 -10.52 30.19 30.66
CA PHE A 10 -10.59 28.97 31.45
C PHE A 10 -10.62 29.32 32.93
N ALA A 11 -11.73 28.99 33.59
CA ALA A 11 -11.85 29.04 35.04
C ALA A 11 -10.97 27.95 35.67
N SER A 12 -10.04 28.34 36.53
CA SER A 12 -9.26 27.47 37.40
C SER A 12 -10.17 26.71 38.37
N PRO A 13 -9.90 25.43 38.70
CA PRO A 13 -10.57 24.79 39.83
C PRO A 13 -10.02 25.39 41.13
N GLY A 14 -10.92 26.01 41.90
CA GLY A 14 -10.61 26.57 43.21
C GLY A 14 -10.28 25.48 44.22
N ALA A 15 -9.15 25.65 44.90
CA ALA A 15 -8.78 24.91 46.10
C ALA A 15 -9.72 25.30 47.25
N THR A 16 -10.49 24.34 47.77
CA THR A 16 -11.26 24.52 49.01
C THR A 16 -10.44 24.08 50.21
N ARG A 17 -9.94 25.10 50.90
CA ARG A 17 -9.37 25.08 52.25
C ARG A 17 -10.52 24.98 53.25
N PHE A 18 -10.51 23.99 54.13
CA PHE A 18 -11.42 23.92 55.27
C PHE A 18 -10.61 24.08 56.55
N ASP A 19 -10.71 25.27 57.16
CA ASP A 19 -10.37 25.50 58.56
C ASP A 19 -11.65 25.74 59.38
N SER A 20 -11.58 25.22 60.60
CA SER A 20 -12.39 25.38 61.81
C SER A 20 -13.31 26.61 61.96
N VAL A 21 -14.45 26.45 62.66
CA VAL A 21 -14.69 26.94 64.06
C VAL A 21 -16.14 26.64 64.51
N ASN A 22 -16.25 26.35 65.81
CA ASN A 22 -17.38 26.06 66.69
C ASN A 22 -18.66 26.93 66.58
N ALA A 23 -19.82 26.35 66.94
CA ALA A 23 -20.60 26.75 68.14
C ALA A 23 -21.89 25.91 68.35
N SER A 24 -21.99 25.39 69.58
CA SER A 24 -23.14 25.00 70.41
C SER A 24 -24.59 25.16 69.91
N THR A 25 -25.42 24.14 70.17
CA THR A 25 -26.60 24.29 71.05
C THR A 25 -27.07 22.95 71.61
N ALA A 26 -27.43 22.99 72.89
CA ALA A 26 -27.80 21.86 73.74
C ALA A 26 -29.21 21.33 73.43
N ASN A 27 -29.43 20.02 73.64
CA ASN A 27 -30.67 19.58 74.27
C ASN A 27 -30.57 18.18 74.90
N SER A 28 -31.49 17.99 75.83
CA SER A 28 -31.40 17.24 77.07
C SER A 28 -31.66 15.72 76.99
N SER A 29 -31.07 15.05 77.99
CA SER A 29 -31.63 13.93 78.77
C SER A 29 -32.15 12.69 78.04
N ASN A 30 -31.34 11.63 78.06
CA ASN A 30 -31.79 10.33 78.59
C ASN A 30 -30.58 9.47 79.01
N LEU A 31 -30.43 9.31 80.32
CA LEU A 31 -29.37 8.54 80.97
C LEU A 31 -29.63 7.03 80.74
N LYS A 32 -28.99 6.45 79.72
CA LYS A 32 -28.72 5.00 79.65
C LYS A 32 -27.24 4.79 79.87
N VAL A 33 -26.91 4.19 81.01
CA VAL A 33 -25.55 3.73 81.35
C VAL A 33 -25.07 2.79 80.25
N ARG A 34 -24.26 3.31 79.33
CA ARG A 34 -23.61 2.54 78.26
C ARG A 34 -22.23 2.17 78.77
N VAL A 35 -22.05 0.89 79.09
CA VAL A 35 -20.74 0.31 79.39
C VAL A 35 -19.81 0.62 78.22
N SER A 36 -18.78 1.42 78.47
CA SER A 36 -17.74 1.74 77.51
C SER A 36 -17.10 0.43 77.07
N PRO A 37 -17.18 0.01 75.79
CA PRO A 37 -16.34 -1.07 75.32
C PRO A 37 -14.90 -0.60 75.52
N THR A 38 -14.15 -1.35 76.31
CA THR A 38 -12.70 -1.23 76.41
C THR A 38 -12.17 -1.07 74.98
N LYS A 39 -11.52 0.07 74.70
CA LYS A 39 -10.82 0.29 73.43
C LYS A 39 -9.82 -0.85 73.31
N SER A 40 -10.18 -1.91 72.59
CA SER A 40 -9.23 -2.96 72.28
C SER A 40 -8.10 -2.26 71.56
N VAL A 41 -6.90 -2.43 72.09
CA VAL A 41 -5.68 -1.92 71.47
C VAL A 41 -5.66 -2.53 70.06
N ALA A 42 -6.07 -1.74 69.06
CA ALA A 42 -6.08 -2.17 67.68
C ALA A 42 -4.64 -2.56 67.36
N SER A 43 -4.40 -3.86 67.18
CA SER A 43 -3.03 -4.35 67.04
C SER A 43 -2.44 -3.75 65.77
N THR A 44 -1.40 -2.95 65.95
CA THR A 44 -0.62 -2.30 64.88
C THR A 44 0.02 -3.32 63.93
N THR A 45 -0.06 -4.62 64.25
CA THR A 45 0.43 -5.75 63.44
C THR A 45 -0.50 -6.15 62.28
N ALA A 46 -1.81 -5.87 62.34
CA ALA A 46 -2.76 -6.26 61.30
C ALA A 46 -2.49 -5.66 59.89
N PRO A 47 -2.11 -4.38 59.73
CA PRO A 47 -1.81 -3.83 58.40
C PRO A 47 -0.54 -4.40 57.77
N VAL A 48 0.50 -4.70 58.56
CA VAL A 48 1.76 -5.28 58.07
C VAL A 48 1.53 -6.67 57.49
N TRP A 49 0.78 -7.53 58.19
CA TRP A 49 0.44 -8.86 57.68
C TRP A 49 -0.42 -8.82 56.42
N THR A 50 -1.36 -7.85 56.34
CA THR A 50 -2.19 -7.65 55.15
C THR A 50 -1.34 -7.22 53.96
N LEU A 51 -0.38 -6.32 54.16
CA LEU A 51 0.55 -5.86 53.14
C LEU A 51 1.48 -6.99 52.67
N LEU A 52 2.14 -7.69 53.60
CA LEU A 52 3.02 -8.83 53.28
C LEU A 52 2.28 -9.90 52.50
N ARG A 53 1.07 -10.27 52.92
CA ARG A 53 0.24 -11.22 52.18
C ARG A 53 -0.10 -10.72 50.77
N THR A 54 -0.44 -9.44 50.65
CA THR A 54 -0.78 -8.84 49.35
C THR A 54 0.41 -8.91 48.41
N ILE A 55 1.62 -8.59 48.90
CA ILE A 55 2.85 -8.62 48.10
C ILE A 55 3.31 -10.03 47.78
N LEU A 56 3.25 -10.95 48.75
CA LEU A 56 3.84 -12.29 48.62
C LEU A 56 2.90 -13.33 48.00
N LEU A 57 1.59 -13.12 48.05
CA LEU A 57 0.61 -14.07 47.54
C LEU A 57 -0.32 -13.43 46.51
N ASP A 58 -1.09 -12.42 46.93
CA ASP A 58 -2.22 -11.95 46.11
C ASP A 58 -1.74 -11.23 44.84
N LEU A 59 -0.64 -10.46 44.90
CA LEU A 59 -0.04 -9.80 43.74
C LEU A 59 0.60 -10.80 42.77
N PRO A 60 1.45 -11.77 43.18
CA PRO A 60 1.96 -12.81 42.29
C PRO A 60 0.86 -13.61 41.60
N LEU A 61 -0.20 -14.02 42.33
CA LEU A 61 -1.36 -14.70 41.75
C LEU A 61 -2.08 -13.81 40.73
N ALA A 62 -2.28 -12.53 41.04
CA ALA A 62 -2.90 -11.59 40.12
C ALA A 62 -2.04 -11.34 38.86
N LEU A 63 -0.71 -11.24 39.00
CA LEU A 63 0.22 -11.08 37.87
C LEU A 63 0.28 -12.32 37.00
N LEU A 64 0.29 -13.52 37.61
CA LEU A 64 0.25 -14.79 36.90
C LEU A 64 -1.07 -14.94 36.12
N PHE A 65 -2.20 -14.56 36.71
CA PHE A 65 -3.49 -14.58 36.04
C PHE A 65 -3.59 -13.50 34.96
N ALA A 66 -3.07 -12.30 35.21
CA ALA A 66 -2.98 -11.24 34.21
C ALA A 66 -2.13 -11.66 33.01
N SER A 67 -1.01 -12.36 33.25
CA SER A 67 -0.15 -12.90 32.19
C SER A 67 -0.88 -13.95 31.35
N PHE A 68 -1.64 -14.85 32.00
CA PHE A 68 -2.50 -15.79 31.30
C PHE A 68 -3.57 -15.10 30.44
N LEU A 69 -4.27 -14.11 31.00
CA LEU A 69 -5.27 -13.34 30.25
C LEU A 69 -4.66 -12.53 29.10
N PHE A 70 -3.44 -12.01 29.29
CA PHE A 70 -2.69 -11.32 28.24
C PHE A 70 -2.38 -12.26 27.08
N VAL A 71 -1.83 -13.45 27.36
CA VAL A 71 -1.51 -14.45 26.31
C VAL A 71 -2.79 -14.95 25.63
N TYR A 72 -3.88 -15.17 26.38
CA TYR A 72 -5.19 -15.46 25.81
C TYR A 72 -5.66 -14.35 24.86
N ALA A 73 -5.53 -13.07 25.27
CA ALA A 73 -5.88 -11.94 24.43
C ALA A 73 -5.00 -11.87 23.17
N CYS A 74 -3.70 -12.11 23.28
CA CYS A 74 -2.79 -12.19 22.13
C CYS A 74 -3.18 -13.31 21.17
N GLN A 75 -3.48 -14.52 21.67
CA GLN A 75 -3.92 -15.66 20.86
C GLN A 75 -5.27 -15.38 20.18
N TYR A 76 -6.22 -14.76 20.89
CA TYR A 76 -7.50 -14.34 20.31
C TYR A 76 -7.29 -13.28 19.22
N ILE A 77 -6.46 -12.27 19.48
CA ILE A 77 -6.18 -11.21 18.51
C ILE A 77 -5.47 -11.79 17.27
N HIS A 78 -4.48 -12.66 17.48
CA HIS A 78 -3.75 -13.34 16.42
C HIS A 78 -4.68 -14.12 15.50
N SER A 79 -5.44 -15.06 16.08
CA SER A 79 -6.35 -15.95 15.34
C SER A 79 -7.49 -15.21 14.65
N THR A 80 -8.09 -14.22 15.32
CA THR A 80 -9.32 -13.56 14.86
C THR A 80 -9.06 -12.38 13.94
N TYR A 81 -7.90 -11.71 14.08
CA TYR A 81 -7.61 -10.49 13.32
C TYR A 81 -6.34 -10.61 12.48
N TYR A 82 -5.22 -11.07 13.04
CA TYR A 82 -3.95 -11.08 12.31
C TYR A 82 -3.89 -12.17 11.24
N ILE A 83 -4.37 -13.40 11.48
CA ILE A 83 -4.43 -14.43 10.44
C ILE A 83 -5.28 -13.94 9.25
N PRO A 84 -6.54 -13.48 9.41
CA PRO A 84 -7.30 -12.96 8.27
C PRO A 84 -6.70 -11.71 7.62
N LEU A 85 -5.93 -10.91 8.36
CA LEU A 85 -5.24 -9.75 7.80
C LEU A 85 -4.04 -10.22 6.95
N TYR A 86 -3.28 -11.18 7.45
CA TYR A 86 -2.18 -11.82 6.76
C TYR A 86 -2.65 -12.46 5.46
N ASP A 87 -3.70 -13.28 5.50
CA ASP A 87 -4.23 -13.98 4.32
C ASP A 87 -4.66 -13.01 3.22
N ARG A 88 -5.15 -11.81 3.60
CA ARG A 88 -5.50 -10.75 2.63
C ARG A 88 -4.31 -9.89 2.19
N ALA A 89 -3.29 -9.79 3.03
CA ALA A 89 -2.06 -9.10 2.70
C ALA A 89 -1.18 -9.97 1.78
N GLN A 90 -1.41 -11.29 1.77
CA GLN A 90 -0.71 -12.24 0.92
C GLN A 90 -0.83 -11.89 -0.56
N ARG A 91 0.22 -12.17 -1.31
CA ARG A 91 0.26 -12.12 -2.78
C ARG A 91 0.64 -13.49 -3.29
N THR A 92 -0.30 -14.18 -3.94
CA THR A 92 0.06 -15.31 -4.78
C THR A 92 0.30 -14.84 -6.21
N ASN A 93 0.86 -15.68 -7.07
CA ASN A 93 1.05 -15.33 -8.48
C ASN A 93 -0.31 -15.13 -9.17
N GLU A 94 -1.31 -15.92 -8.79
CA GLU A 94 -2.70 -15.75 -9.22
C GLU A 94 -3.25 -14.39 -8.79
N ASP A 95 -2.96 -13.95 -7.56
CA ASP A 95 -3.38 -12.64 -7.10
C ASP A 95 -2.74 -11.50 -7.91
N LEU A 96 -1.45 -11.61 -8.22
CA LEU A 96 -0.76 -10.62 -9.06
C LEU A 96 -1.37 -10.56 -10.45
N TYR A 97 -1.75 -11.71 -11.01
CA TYR A 97 -2.42 -11.80 -12.30
C TYR A 97 -3.83 -11.20 -12.26
N GLU A 98 -4.65 -11.56 -11.27
CA GLU A 98 -6.00 -11.00 -11.10
C GLU A 98 -6.00 -9.51 -10.77
N GLU A 99 -4.94 -9.02 -10.13
CA GLU A 99 -4.77 -7.61 -9.76
C GLU A 99 -4.01 -6.83 -10.83
N PHE A 100 -3.61 -7.41 -11.96
CA PHE A 100 -2.89 -6.69 -13.00
C PHE A 100 -3.79 -5.62 -13.65
N THR A 101 -3.40 -4.35 -13.60
CA THR A 101 -4.23 -3.25 -14.15
C THR A 101 -4.10 -3.09 -15.66
N TYR A 102 -3.37 -3.98 -16.32
CA TYR A 102 -2.85 -3.82 -17.68
C TYR A 102 -1.99 -2.55 -17.87
N TYR A 103 -1.69 -1.78 -16.82
CA TYR A 103 -0.71 -0.69 -16.86
C TYR A 103 0.70 -1.27 -16.72
N HIS A 104 1.17 -1.90 -17.79
CA HIS A 104 2.52 -2.43 -17.91
C HIS A 104 3.26 -1.69 -19.01
N ARG A 105 3.47 -0.40 -18.75
CA ARG A 105 4.16 0.46 -19.70
C ARG A 105 5.64 0.12 -19.69
N HIS A 106 6.13 -0.39 -20.82
CA HIS A 106 7.54 -0.47 -21.11
C HIS A 106 8.07 0.93 -21.41
N CYS A 107 8.99 1.39 -20.59
CA CYS A 107 9.66 2.65 -20.80
C CYS A 107 10.88 2.50 -21.72
N THR A 108 11.10 3.56 -22.48
CA THR A 108 12.19 3.80 -23.41
C THR A 108 12.80 5.18 -23.11
N SER A 109 13.92 5.52 -23.76
CA SER A 109 14.58 6.82 -23.56
C SER A 109 13.66 8.02 -23.79
N TYR A 110 12.60 7.88 -24.59
CA TYR A 110 11.64 8.95 -24.78
C TYR A 110 10.85 9.27 -23.51
N ASP A 111 10.67 8.28 -22.61
CA ASP A 111 9.86 8.39 -21.40
C ASP A 111 10.59 9.13 -20.27
N LEU A 112 11.85 9.49 -20.51
CA LEU A 112 12.60 10.41 -19.68
C LEU A 112 11.94 11.78 -19.76
N SER A 113 11.61 12.30 -18.58
CA SER A 113 10.87 13.56 -18.45
C SER A 113 11.75 14.80 -18.58
N THR A 114 13.07 14.66 -18.42
CA THR A 114 14.07 15.70 -18.64
C THR A 114 15.46 15.08 -18.80
N HIS A 115 16.36 15.83 -19.44
CA HIS A 115 17.81 15.58 -19.50
C HIS A 115 18.61 16.73 -18.84
N HIS A 116 17.93 17.59 -18.09
CA HIS A 116 18.50 18.77 -17.44
C HIS A 116 18.12 18.75 -15.97
N LEU A 117 19.10 18.47 -15.10
CA LEU A 117 18.85 18.39 -13.66
C LEU A 117 18.35 19.70 -13.01
N PRO A 118 18.63 20.91 -13.53
CA PRO A 118 18.00 22.14 -13.06
C PRO A 118 16.46 22.13 -13.13
N ASP A 119 15.85 21.29 -13.97
CA ASP A 119 14.38 21.13 -14.00
C ASP A 119 13.84 20.48 -12.72
N LEU A 120 14.69 19.80 -11.94
CA LEU A 120 14.31 19.21 -10.65
C LEU A 120 14.45 20.19 -9.47
N LEU A 121 15.11 21.34 -9.67
CA LEU A 121 15.33 22.32 -8.61
C LEU A 121 14.02 23.02 -8.25
N VAL A 122 13.63 22.91 -6.98
CA VAL A 122 12.53 23.73 -6.44
C VAL A 122 13.09 25.06 -6.00
N ASN A 123 12.55 26.16 -6.54
CA ASN A 123 12.93 27.51 -6.11
C ASN A 123 12.33 27.85 -4.73
N ALA A 124 12.80 27.17 -3.69
CA ALA A 124 12.39 27.41 -2.31
C ALA A 124 12.90 28.75 -1.75
N SER A 125 13.88 29.37 -2.44
CA SER A 125 14.46 30.67 -2.08
C SER A 125 13.52 31.84 -2.41
N ALA A 126 12.54 31.64 -3.29
CA ALA A 126 11.48 32.60 -3.55
C ALA A 126 10.74 32.87 -2.24
N SER A 127 11.06 34.01 -1.63
CA SER A 127 10.56 34.38 -0.31
C SER A 127 9.04 34.14 -0.25
N LEU A 128 8.62 33.27 0.67
CA LEU A 128 7.23 32.96 1.02
C LEU A 128 6.54 34.19 1.66
N THR A 129 6.73 35.36 1.07
CA THR A 129 6.19 36.67 1.46
C THR A 129 4.67 36.66 1.51
N SER A 130 4.02 35.73 0.80
CA SER A 130 2.57 35.55 0.80
C SER A 130 2.14 34.09 0.79
N VAL A 131 0.92 33.84 1.28
CA VAL A 131 0.26 32.52 1.24
C VAL A 131 0.05 32.04 -0.20
N ALA A 132 -0.19 32.97 -1.14
CA ALA A 132 -0.40 32.62 -2.55
C ALA A 132 0.91 32.13 -3.19
N ALA A 133 2.02 32.85 -2.99
CA ALA A 133 3.33 32.42 -3.48
C ALA A 133 3.77 31.09 -2.86
N ALA A 134 3.50 30.90 -1.56
CA ALA A 134 3.75 29.61 -0.90
C ALA A 134 2.95 28.46 -1.52
N LYS A 135 1.70 28.73 -1.89
CA LYS A 135 0.84 27.75 -2.54
C LYS A 135 1.35 27.41 -3.95
N GLU A 136 1.74 28.41 -4.72
CA GLU A 136 2.29 28.25 -6.07
C GLU A 136 3.58 27.42 -6.07
N VAL A 137 4.52 27.72 -5.16
CA VAL A 137 5.76 26.93 -4.99
C VAL A 137 5.47 25.46 -4.64
N VAL A 138 4.43 25.21 -3.83
CA VAL A 138 4.03 23.84 -3.47
C VAL A 138 3.36 23.13 -4.65
N GLU A 139 2.49 23.82 -5.40
CA GLU A 139 1.85 23.26 -6.60
C GLU A 139 2.91 22.94 -7.67
N ASP A 140 3.84 23.85 -7.93
CA ASP A 140 4.97 23.64 -8.85
C ASP A 140 5.85 22.47 -8.41
N ALA A 141 6.26 22.41 -7.14
CA ALA A 141 7.06 21.29 -6.64
C ALA A 141 6.33 19.93 -6.69
N VAL A 142 5.01 19.92 -6.47
CA VAL A 142 4.19 18.71 -6.63
C VAL A 142 4.12 18.30 -8.10
N ASP A 143 3.98 19.26 -9.01
CA ASP A 143 3.91 19.01 -10.44
C ASP A 143 5.26 18.53 -10.99
N THR A 144 6.37 19.10 -10.53
CA THR A 144 7.74 18.64 -10.81
C THR A 144 7.97 17.24 -10.27
N MET A 145 7.57 16.94 -9.03
CA MET A 145 7.67 15.59 -8.46
C MET A 145 6.83 14.59 -9.26
N LEU A 146 5.61 14.93 -9.64
CA LEU A 146 4.77 14.04 -10.43
C LEU A 146 5.33 13.84 -11.84
N ARG A 147 5.85 14.87 -12.49
CA ARG A 147 6.46 14.75 -13.82
C ARG A 147 7.75 13.95 -13.80
N HIS A 148 8.64 14.23 -12.85
CA HIS A 148 10.02 13.75 -12.87
C HIS A 148 10.32 12.61 -11.88
N GLY A 149 9.49 12.41 -10.87
CA GLY A 149 9.72 11.43 -9.81
C GLY A 149 10.77 11.86 -8.79
N ALA A 150 11.31 13.06 -8.92
CA ALA A 150 12.36 13.60 -8.07
C ALA A 150 12.29 15.14 -8.04
N ILE A 151 12.64 15.73 -6.89
CA ILE A 151 12.86 17.18 -6.73
C ILE A 151 14.04 17.43 -5.80
N VAL A 152 14.72 18.57 -5.97
CA VAL A 152 15.82 19.02 -5.10
C VAL A 152 15.39 20.27 -4.33
N LEU A 153 15.60 20.24 -3.02
CA LEU A 153 15.21 21.27 -2.06
C LEU A 153 16.46 21.81 -1.34
N PRO A 154 16.83 23.08 -1.54
CA PRO A 154 18.01 23.65 -0.91
C PRO A 154 17.79 23.98 0.57
N GLY A 155 18.86 23.88 1.37
CA GLY A 155 18.93 24.41 2.73
C GLY A 155 17.97 23.76 3.74
N LEU A 156 17.71 22.46 3.63
CA LEU A 156 16.87 21.72 4.59
C LEU A 156 17.52 21.60 5.96
N LEU A 157 18.85 21.48 6.00
CA LEU A 157 19.64 21.44 7.22
C LEU A 157 20.59 22.62 7.30
N THR A 158 20.71 23.21 8.49
CA THR A 158 21.75 24.21 8.77
C THR A 158 23.13 23.56 8.77
N ALA A 159 24.18 24.31 8.42
CA ALA A 159 25.56 23.83 8.45
C ALA A 159 25.99 23.20 9.79
N ASP A 160 25.52 23.74 10.93
CA ASP A 160 25.79 23.15 12.25
C ASP A 160 25.13 21.77 12.41
N ALA A 161 23.86 21.63 12.01
CA ALA A 161 23.15 20.35 12.06
C ALA A 161 23.80 19.31 11.13
N VAL A 162 24.25 19.72 9.93
CA VAL A 162 24.99 18.87 9.00
C VAL A 162 26.29 18.37 9.63
N ARG A 163 27.12 19.29 10.15
CA ARG A 163 28.40 18.94 10.81
C ARG A 163 28.20 17.98 11.98
N ASP A 164 27.25 18.29 12.86
CA ASP A 164 27.02 17.52 14.08
C ASP A 164 26.43 16.13 13.74
N LEU A 165 25.52 16.05 12.76
CA LEU A 165 24.96 14.79 12.27
C LEU A 165 26.02 13.94 11.57
N ARG A 166 26.85 14.53 10.70
CA ARG A 166 27.96 13.83 10.04
C ARG A 166 28.89 13.23 11.09
N SER A 167 29.31 14.04 12.06
CA SER A 167 30.20 13.60 13.14
C SER A 167 29.61 12.43 13.94
N TYR A 168 28.30 12.41 14.13
CA TYR A 168 27.60 11.27 14.75
C TYR A 168 27.67 10.03 13.86
N VAL A 169 27.34 10.14 12.57
CA VAL A 169 27.36 9.02 11.63
C VAL A 169 28.77 8.43 11.50
N GLU A 170 29.82 9.25 11.42
CA GLU A 170 31.21 8.77 11.40
C GLU A 170 31.57 7.95 12.65
N ARG A 171 31.19 8.44 13.85
CA ARG A 171 31.37 7.68 15.09
C ARG A 171 30.58 6.38 15.09
N ARG A 172 29.36 6.40 14.54
CA ARG A 172 28.48 5.22 14.48
C ARG A 172 29.00 4.19 13.47
N ASN A 173 29.51 4.63 12.33
CA ASN A 173 30.20 3.79 11.33
C ASN A 173 31.37 3.03 11.95
N ALA A 174 32.16 3.70 12.80
CA ALA A 174 33.30 3.06 13.48
C ALA A 174 32.87 2.06 14.58
N ALA A 175 31.64 2.14 15.06
CA ALA A 175 31.13 1.35 16.19
C ALA A 175 30.11 0.28 15.78
N ILE A 176 29.70 0.24 14.51
CA ILE A 176 28.67 -0.70 14.04
C ILE A 176 29.25 -2.12 13.94
N SER A 177 28.45 -3.10 14.34
CA SER A 177 28.78 -4.52 14.17
C SER A 177 28.22 -5.05 12.85
N ASP A 178 28.86 -6.09 12.29
CA ASP A 178 28.41 -6.74 11.04
C ASP A 178 26.94 -7.18 11.09
N THR A 179 26.42 -7.51 12.28
CA THR A 179 25.00 -7.89 12.50
C THR A 179 24.00 -6.72 12.39
N GLU A 180 24.47 -5.48 12.51
CA GLU A 180 23.65 -4.28 12.33
C GLU A 180 23.77 -3.71 10.91
N VAL A 181 24.83 -4.08 10.18
CA VAL A 181 25.04 -3.70 8.80
C VAL A 181 24.07 -4.46 7.92
N TYR A 182 23.36 -3.73 7.07
CA TYR A 182 22.59 -4.35 6.01
C TYR A 182 23.48 -4.46 4.77
N PRO A 183 23.57 -5.64 4.13
CA PRO A 183 24.32 -5.79 2.90
C PRO A 183 23.63 -4.95 1.82
N VAL A 184 24.25 -3.82 1.48
CA VAL A 184 23.87 -3.08 0.29
C VAL A 184 24.32 -3.92 -0.89
N SER A 185 23.47 -4.03 -1.93
CA SER A 185 23.58 -5.02 -3.00
C SER A 185 24.95 -5.14 -3.69
N GLN A 186 25.87 -4.17 -3.55
CA GLN A 186 27.16 -4.17 -4.23
C GLN A 186 28.29 -3.53 -3.40
N GLY A 187 29.14 -4.39 -2.81
CA GLY A 187 30.52 -4.09 -2.44
C GLY A 187 30.82 -3.82 -0.97
N ASP A 188 31.96 -4.34 -0.50
CA ASP A 188 32.51 -4.20 0.86
C ASP A 188 32.84 -2.76 1.28
N ARG A 189 32.70 -1.79 0.36
CA ARG A 189 33.00 -0.36 0.58
C ARG A 189 31.76 0.51 0.76
N ARG A 190 30.61 -0.12 1.03
CA ARG A 190 29.37 0.57 1.38
C ARG A 190 28.85 0.07 2.71
N LEU A 191 28.33 0.99 3.50
CA LEU A 191 27.76 0.72 4.81
C LEU A 191 26.36 1.33 4.88
N SER A 192 25.34 0.53 5.20
CA SER A 192 23.97 1.02 5.42
C SER A 192 23.36 0.43 6.69
N TYR A 193 22.67 1.28 7.45
CA TYR A 193 21.98 0.87 8.67
C TYR A 193 20.91 1.87 9.11
N GLY A 194 19.97 1.38 9.90
CA GLY A 194 18.88 2.18 10.48
C GLY A 194 19.33 2.98 11.70
N ILE A 195 18.80 4.18 11.84
CA ILE A 195 19.06 5.10 12.96
C ILE A 195 17.77 5.32 13.76
N ASP A 196 17.86 5.28 15.09
CA ASP A 196 16.74 5.68 15.96
C ASP A 196 16.64 7.22 16.01
N ALA A 197 15.42 7.75 15.84
CA ALA A 197 15.15 9.19 15.90
C ALA A 197 15.59 9.89 17.20
N THR A 198 15.84 9.11 18.26
CA THR A 198 16.31 9.57 19.58
C THR A 198 17.69 9.06 19.96
N GLU A 199 18.42 8.43 19.03
CA GLU A 199 19.74 7.81 19.29
C GLU A 199 20.79 8.85 19.72
N ASP A 200 20.78 10.04 19.10
CA ASP A 200 21.75 11.12 19.35
C ASP A 200 21.10 12.51 19.23
N PRO A 201 21.52 13.52 20.02
CA PRO A 201 21.03 14.90 19.89
C PRO A 201 21.15 15.49 18.47
N ALA A 202 22.18 15.12 17.70
CA ALA A 202 22.35 15.57 16.32
C ALA A 202 21.27 15.01 15.39
N VAL A 203 20.88 13.75 15.57
CA VAL A 203 19.76 13.12 14.86
C VAL A 203 18.44 13.83 15.19
N VAL A 204 18.19 14.08 16.49
CA VAL A 204 17.01 14.81 16.96
C VAL A 204 16.95 16.22 16.34
N GLN A 205 18.08 16.91 16.27
CA GLN A 205 18.17 18.25 15.69
C GLN A 205 17.84 18.22 14.20
N ALA A 206 18.45 17.30 13.44
CA ALA A 206 18.23 17.17 12.00
C ALA A 206 16.77 16.84 11.68
N ILE A 207 16.19 15.83 12.35
CA ILE A 207 14.78 15.45 12.19
C ILE A 207 13.85 16.63 12.51
N ARG A 208 14.15 17.38 13.58
CA ARG A 208 13.37 18.56 13.93
C ARG A 208 13.46 19.65 12.86
N GLN A 209 14.62 19.86 12.25
CA GLN A 209 14.77 20.83 11.15
C GLN A 209 13.97 20.40 9.92
N ILE A 210 14.08 19.12 9.51
CA ILE A 210 13.29 18.53 8.42
C ILE A 210 11.79 18.71 8.68
N ALA A 211 11.30 18.33 9.87
CA ALA A 211 9.88 18.38 10.22
C ALA A 211 9.32 19.82 10.32
N ASN A 212 10.18 20.80 10.63
CA ASN A 212 9.80 22.21 10.69
C ASN A 212 10.03 22.97 9.37
N HIS A 213 10.63 22.34 8.36
CA HIS A 213 10.80 22.93 7.05
C HIS A 213 9.44 23.10 6.36
N THR A 214 8.97 24.35 6.25
CA THR A 214 7.57 24.65 5.87
C THR A 214 7.23 24.24 4.42
N PRO A 215 8.06 24.56 3.40
CA PRO A 215 7.82 24.07 2.04
C PRO A 215 7.74 22.55 1.96
N LEU A 216 8.74 21.85 2.52
CA LEU A 216 8.79 20.39 2.48
C LEU A 216 7.55 19.77 3.13
N ARG A 217 7.14 20.26 4.31
CA ARG A 217 5.91 19.78 4.97
C ARG A 217 4.68 19.95 4.07
N ALA A 218 4.53 21.10 3.42
CA ALA A 218 3.38 21.37 2.55
C ALA A 218 3.40 20.49 1.30
N ILE A 219 4.58 20.30 0.69
CA ILE A 219 4.80 19.38 -0.43
C ILE A 219 4.43 17.96 -0.04
N MET A 220 4.94 17.46 1.09
CA MET A 220 4.65 16.10 1.57
C MET A 220 3.16 15.89 1.88
N GLN A 221 2.49 16.90 2.45
CA GLN A 221 1.05 16.84 2.71
C GLN A 221 0.23 16.77 1.42
N ALA A 222 0.64 17.52 0.39
CA ALA A 222 0.01 17.51 -0.93
C ALA A 222 0.26 16.18 -1.65
N LEU A 223 1.52 15.71 -1.69
CA LEU A 223 1.90 14.45 -2.34
C LEU A 223 1.19 13.23 -1.72
N LEU A 224 1.12 13.16 -0.39
CA LEU A 224 0.56 11.99 0.29
C LEU A 224 -0.96 12.07 0.53
N GLY A 225 -1.58 13.22 0.25
CA GLY A 225 -3.00 13.45 0.57
C GLY A 225 -3.30 13.29 2.06
N ASP A 226 -2.32 13.63 2.92
CA ASP A 226 -2.38 13.44 4.35
C ASP A 226 -1.80 14.65 5.09
N PRO A 227 -2.54 15.31 6.01
CA PRO A 227 -2.03 16.45 6.76
C PRO A 227 -0.93 16.09 7.78
N ASP A 228 -0.69 14.81 8.04
CA ASP A 228 0.28 14.33 9.03
C ASP A 228 0.88 12.98 8.60
N PRO A 229 1.68 12.94 7.51
CA PRO A 229 2.25 11.70 6.96
C PRO A 229 2.91 10.80 8.01
N ALA A 230 2.91 9.48 7.78
CA ALA A 230 3.68 8.56 8.60
C ALA A 230 5.18 8.67 8.29
N SER A 231 6.00 8.49 9.32
CA SER A 231 7.44 8.27 9.15
C SER A 231 7.66 6.77 9.02
N ALA A 232 8.42 6.35 8.01
CA ALA A 232 8.71 4.95 7.77
C ALA A 232 10.09 4.58 8.27
N GLU A 233 11.10 5.35 7.87
CA GLU A 233 12.49 4.93 7.94
C GLU A 233 13.41 6.13 8.18
N ILE A 234 14.51 5.87 8.89
CA ILE A 234 15.63 6.78 9.06
C ILE A 234 16.90 5.95 8.91
N THR A 235 17.72 6.30 7.94
CA THR A 235 18.87 5.49 7.51
C THR A 235 20.07 6.37 7.26
N ALA A 236 21.27 5.83 7.44
CA ALA A 236 22.48 6.42 6.87
C ALA A 236 23.15 5.43 5.92
N ILE A 237 23.57 5.93 4.76
CA ILE A 237 24.39 5.20 3.79
C ILE A 237 25.73 5.91 3.67
N THR A 238 26.81 5.18 3.88
CA THR A 238 28.19 5.66 3.70
C THR A 238 28.84 4.92 2.54
N ALA A 239 29.36 5.67 1.57
CA ALA A 239 30.21 5.15 0.50
C ALA A 239 31.65 5.61 0.73
N TYR A 240 32.56 4.66 0.90
CA TYR A 240 33.99 4.94 1.05
C TYR A 240 34.66 5.11 -0.31
N PRO A 241 35.81 5.81 -0.40
CA PRO A 241 36.60 5.84 -1.61
C PRO A 241 36.85 4.44 -2.20
N GLY A 242 36.60 4.30 -3.49
CA GLY A 242 36.61 3.04 -4.25
C GLY A 242 35.33 2.22 -4.17
N ALA A 243 34.24 2.72 -3.57
CA ALA A 243 32.92 2.11 -3.72
C ALA A 243 32.50 2.09 -5.20
N GLU A 244 31.99 0.97 -5.68
CA GLU A 244 31.49 0.79 -7.05
C GLU A 244 30.11 1.42 -7.22
N ASP A 245 29.65 1.56 -8.46
CA ASP A 245 28.26 1.92 -8.77
C ASP A 245 27.32 0.88 -8.13
N GLN A 246 26.19 1.33 -7.59
CA GLN A 246 25.08 0.41 -7.30
C GLN A 246 24.36 0.04 -8.60
N SER A 247 23.71 -1.12 -8.61
CA SER A 247 22.73 -1.48 -9.61
C SER A 247 21.62 -0.43 -9.61
N TRP A 248 21.11 -0.10 -10.79
CA TRP A 248 19.89 0.70 -10.87
C TRP A 248 18.74 -0.03 -10.19
N HIS A 249 17.97 0.71 -9.41
CA HIS A 249 16.81 0.16 -8.72
C HIS A 249 15.81 1.26 -8.39
N ALA A 250 14.56 0.85 -8.20
CA ALA A 250 13.61 1.58 -7.39
C ALA A 250 13.67 1.04 -5.95
N ASP A 251 13.43 1.91 -4.96
CA ASP A 251 13.26 1.48 -3.55
C ASP A 251 12.07 0.52 -3.45
N THR A 252 11.04 0.73 -4.28
CA THR A 252 9.90 -0.18 -4.37
C THR A 252 10.15 -1.27 -5.39
N LYS A 253 9.95 -2.53 -4.99
CA LYS A 253 9.94 -3.65 -5.93
C LYS A 253 8.82 -3.49 -6.94
N GLU A 254 9.05 -4.01 -8.14
CA GLU A 254 8.11 -3.95 -9.26
C GLU A 254 6.71 -4.48 -8.89
N ASP A 255 6.67 -5.58 -8.15
CA ASP A 255 5.43 -6.20 -7.67
C ASP A 255 4.73 -5.42 -6.55
N GLY A 256 5.37 -4.38 -6.02
CA GLY A 256 4.84 -3.34 -5.13
C GLY A 256 4.42 -2.06 -5.82
N ASN A 257 4.37 -2.04 -7.15
CA ASN A 257 3.96 -0.88 -7.93
C ASN A 257 2.43 -0.75 -8.02
N ALA A 258 1.90 0.35 -7.47
CA ALA A 258 0.45 0.63 -7.42
C ALA A 258 -0.15 0.99 -8.79
N LEU A 259 0.71 1.17 -9.80
CA LEU A 259 0.32 1.31 -11.19
C LEU A 259 0.16 -0.05 -11.84
N LYS A 260 1.20 -0.87 -11.77
CA LYS A 260 1.23 -2.22 -12.36
C LYS A 260 0.12 -3.09 -11.77
N PHE A 261 -0.06 -3.01 -10.46
CA PHE A 261 -1.06 -3.78 -9.73
C PHE A 261 -2.14 -2.88 -9.16
N ALA A 262 -3.37 -3.37 -9.26
CA ALA A 262 -4.58 -2.73 -8.82
C ALA A 262 -4.55 -2.53 -7.32
N ARG A 263 -3.75 -3.28 -6.57
CA ARG A 263 -3.64 -3.13 -5.14
C ARG A 263 -3.34 -1.70 -4.73
N THR A 264 -3.89 -1.33 -3.59
CA THR A 264 -3.67 0.01 -3.06
C THR A 264 -2.42 -0.07 -2.19
N TYR A 265 -1.28 0.39 -2.70
CA TYR A 265 -0.09 0.58 -1.87
C TYR A 265 -0.04 2.01 -1.35
N SER A 266 0.57 2.17 -0.18
CA SER A 266 0.91 3.47 0.35
C SER A 266 2.03 4.07 -0.48
N HIS A 267 1.74 5.24 -1.02
CA HIS A 267 2.72 6.08 -1.67
C HIS A 267 3.77 6.47 -0.65
N SER A 268 5.01 6.46 -1.11
CA SER A 268 6.16 6.68 -0.27
C SER A 268 7.22 7.47 -1.01
N TYR A 269 7.88 8.33 -0.25
CA TYR A 269 8.90 9.23 -0.75
C TYR A 269 10.09 9.23 0.21
N SER A 270 11.29 9.12 -0.34
CA SER A 270 12.55 9.08 0.39
C SER A 270 13.25 10.43 0.23
N LEU A 271 13.63 11.07 1.34
CA LEU A 271 14.41 12.31 1.33
C LEU A 271 15.89 11.98 1.55
N PHE A 272 16.72 12.20 0.54
CA PHE A 272 18.17 11.97 0.53
C PHE A 272 18.91 13.27 0.85
N LEU A 273 19.70 13.29 1.93
CA LEU A 273 20.42 14.46 2.41
C LEU A 273 21.94 14.15 2.48
N PRO A 274 22.78 14.68 1.59
CA PRO A 274 24.22 14.56 1.72
C PRO A 274 24.69 15.36 2.95
N LEU A 275 25.59 14.76 3.74
CA LEU A 275 26.15 15.41 4.93
C LEU A 275 27.51 16.08 4.68
N GLN A 276 27.84 16.27 3.41
CA GLN A 276 29.06 16.87 2.89
C GLN A 276 28.81 17.32 1.44
N GLU A 277 29.59 18.29 0.98
CA GLU A 277 29.64 18.64 -0.44
C GLU A 277 29.96 17.39 -1.25
N THR A 278 29.08 17.05 -2.19
CA THR A 278 29.22 15.82 -2.97
C THR A 278 29.44 16.15 -4.43
N THR A 279 30.66 15.89 -4.91
CA THR A 279 31.07 16.09 -6.31
C THR A 279 30.79 14.86 -7.16
N ALA A 280 30.93 14.98 -8.48
CA ALA A 280 30.89 13.84 -9.42
C ALA A 280 31.79 12.68 -8.98
N ALA A 281 33.03 12.98 -8.57
CA ALA A 281 34.04 11.99 -8.22
C ALA A 281 33.81 11.32 -6.86
N MET A 282 33.03 11.95 -5.98
CA MET A 282 32.58 11.32 -4.73
C MET A 282 31.41 10.33 -4.96
N GLY A 283 30.92 10.26 -6.20
CA GLY A 283 29.81 9.41 -6.62
C GLY A 283 28.51 9.91 -6.03
N PRO A 284 27.81 10.90 -6.61
CA PRO A 284 26.50 11.36 -6.12
C PRO A 284 25.45 10.25 -6.28
N THR A 285 24.19 10.51 -5.89
CA THR A 285 23.10 9.64 -6.33
C THR A 285 22.76 10.01 -7.77
N ASP A 286 22.78 9.05 -8.67
CA ASP A 286 22.22 9.20 -10.03
C ASP A 286 20.71 8.96 -9.97
N VAL A 287 19.96 9.76 -10.72
CA VAL A 287 18.52 9.60 -10.91
C VAL A 287 18.19 9.45 -12.39
N CYS A 288 17.07 8.79 -12.67
CA CYS A 288 16.54 8.58 -14.02
C CYS A 288 15.10 9.16 -14.09
N PRO A 289 14.93 10.47 -14.34
CA PRO A 289 13.64 11.15 -14.18
C PRO A 289 12.54 10.65 -15.11
N GLY A 290 11.33 10.49 -14.57
CA GLY A 290 10.17 9.95 -15.29
C GLY A 290 10.01 8.43 -15.13
N THR A 291 10.99 7.74 -14.55
CA THR A 291 10.96 6.28 -14.43
C THR A 291 10.05 5.73 -13.35
N HIS A 292 9.52 6.57 -12.47
CA HIS A 292 8.48 6.18 -11.52
C HIS A 292 7.17 5.74 -12.20
N TYR A 293 7.00 6.05 -13.49
CA TYR A 293 5.93 5.55 -14.35
C TYR A 293 6.22 4.19 -15.01
N CYS A 294 7.44 3.68 -14.87
CA CYS A 294 7.88 2.49 -15.58
C CYS A 294 7.57 1.23 -14.78
N ALA A 295 7.16 0.19 -15.50
CA ALA A 295 6.88 -1.11 -14.92
C ALA A 295 7.98 -2.13 -15.21
N ASN A 296 8.86 -1.88 -16.18
CA ASN A 296 9.94 -2.77 -16.61
C ASN A 296 11.31 -2.40 -16.02
N ASP A 297 12.29 -3.27 -16.24
CA ASP A 297 13.71 -2.92 -16.07
C ASP A 297 14.10 -1.83 -17.07
N VAL A 298 14.74 -0.78 -16.57
CA VAL A 298 15.19 0.37 -17.34
C VAL A 298 16.69 0.65 -17.16
N THR A 299 17.46 -0.35 -16.73
CA THR A 299 18.90 -0.24 -16.44
C THR A 299 19.69 0.36 -17.60
N GLU A 300 19.59 -0.21 -18.81
CA GLU A 300 20.33 0.26 -19.99
C GLU A 300 19.98 1.71 -20.36
N MET A 301 18.67 2.01 -20.35
CA MET A 301 18.14 3.34 -20.62
C MET A 301 18.68 4.35 -19.60
N CYS A 302 18.66 4.00 -18.32
CA CYS A 302 19.13 4.87 -17.24
C CYS A 302 20.65 5.02 -17.24
N ASP A 303 21.41 3.99 -17.61
CA ASP A 303 22.87 4.13 -17.74
C ASP A 303 23.27 5.14 -18.81
N THR A 304 22.56 5.15 -19.93
CA THR A 304 22.80 6.08 -21.05
C THR A 304 22.38 7.51 -20.71
N ASN A 305 21.38 7.69 -19.83
CA ASN A 305 20.73 8.97 -19.57
C ASN A 305 20.78 9.41 -18.10
N LYS A 306 21.72 8.87 -17.34
CA LYS A 306 21.87 9.16 -15.91
C LYS A 306 22.15 10.64 -15.68
N MET A 307 21.58 11.18 -14.61
CA MET A 307 21.93 12.50 -14.10
C MET A 307 22.32 12.39 -12.64
N GLY A 308 23.54 12.78 -12.30
CA GLY A 308 24.00 12.77 -10.92
C GLY A 308 23.48 13.99 -10.19
N LEU A 309 22.93 13.85 -8.98
CA LEU A 309 22.32 14.96 -8.21
C LEU A 309 23.18 16.23 -8.05
N HIS A 310 24.50 16.10 -8.18
CA HIS A 310 25.44 17.23 -8.22
C HIS A 310 25.22 18.21 -9.38
N GLU A 311 24.66 17.78 -10.51
CA GLU A 311 24.41 18.62 -11.70
C GLU A 311 23.24 19.60 -11.50
N ALA A 312 22.52 19.51 -10.37
CA ALA A 312 21.39 20.39 -10.09
C ALA A 312 21.87 21.82 -9.87
N ASN A 313 23.06 22.00 -9.31
CA ASN A 313 23.66 23.29 -9.03
C ASN A 313 24.67 23.69 -10.11
N GLU A 314 24.83 25.00 -10.33
CA GLU A 314 25.73 25.55 -11.36
C GLU A 314 27.21 25.20 -11.12
N ASP A 315 27.60 24.96 -9.87
CA ASP A 315 28.96 24.59 -9.50
C ASP A 315 29.23 23.08 -9.56
N LEU A 316 28.25 22.29 -10.00
CA LEU A 316 28.31 20.84 -10.13
C LEU A 316 28.60 20.14 -8.80
N VAL A 317 28.05 20.67 -7.70
CA VAL A 317 28.15 20.09 -6.37
C VAL A 317 26.75 19.89 -5.78
N PHE A 318 26.50 18.72 -5.20
CA PHE A 318 25.32 18.54 -4.36
C PHE A 318 25.65 19.00 -2.94
N HIS A 319 25.14 20.16 -2.55
CA HIS A 319 25.53 20.84 -1.33
C HIS A 319 25.10 20.11 -0.06
N ALA A 320 25.94 20.20 0.97
CA ALA A 320 25.66 19.59 2.25
C ALA A 320 24.43 20.25 2.91
N GLY A 321 23.45 19.44 3.28
CA GLY A 321 22.20 19.91 3.90
C GLY A 321 21.10 20.35 2.93
N ASP A 322 21.37 20.36 1.62
CA ASP A 322 20.30 20.26 0.62
C ASP A 322 19.69 18.86 0.69
N GLY A 323 18.50 18.65 0.12
CA GLY A 323 17.93 17.31 0.01
C GLY A 323 17.19 17.06 -1.28
N ALA A 324 17.35 15.84 -1.79
CA ALA A 324 16.59 15.33 -2.92
C ALA A 324 15.44 14.47 -2.39
N LEU A 325 14.21 14.88 -2.67
CA LEU A 325 13.04 14.06 -2.38
C LEU A 325 12.76 13.22 -3.63
N LEU A 326 12.72 11.90 -3.45
CA LEU A 326 12.51 10.92 -4.52
C LEU A 326 11.20 10.18 -4.28
N ASN A 327 10.42 9.97 -5.34
CA ASN A 327 9.37 8.96 -5.36
C ASN A 327 10.03 7.58 -5.26
N GLN A 328 9.60 6.70 -4.36
CA GLN A 328 10.25 5.39 -4.19
C GLN A 328 10.12 4.44 -5.39
N HIS A 329 9.39 4.81 -6.46
CA HIS A 329 9.39 4.11 -7.74
C HIS A 329 10.37 4.67 -8.76
N VAL A 330 10.99 5.84 -8.51
CA VAL A 330 11.98 6.40 -9.43
C VAL A 330 13.24 5.54 -9.39
N TRP A 331 13.72 5.19 -10.58
CA TRP A 331 14.97 4.46 -10.71
C TRP A 331 16.14 5.38 -10.41
N HIS A 332 16.99 4.91 -9.51
CA HIS A 332 18.17 5.63 -9.04
C HIS A 332 19.28 4.64 -8.66
N ARG A 333 20.48 5.17 -8.44
CA ARG A 333 21.60 4.43 -7.84
C ARG A 333 22.55 5.38 -7.14
N GLY A 334 23.30 4.91 -6.15
CA GLY A 334 24.50 5.62 -5.72
C GLY A 334 25.65 5.31 -6.69
N SER A 335 26.27 6.33 -7.28
CA SER A 335 27.38 6.15 -8.20
C SER A 335 28.70 5.80 -7.48
N ALA A 336 29.70 5.41 -8.26
CA ALA A 336 31.01 5.03 -7.78
C ALA A 336 31.74 6.21 -7.13
N HIS A 337 32.34 5.97 -5.97
CA HIS A 337 33.20 6.94 -5.30
C HIS A 337 34.63 6.79 -5.81
N THR A 338 34.99 7.54 -6.84
CA THR A 338 36.27 7.41 -7.56
C THR A 338 37.39 8.31 -7.03
N ASP A 339 37.09 9.33 -6.22
CA ASP A 339 38.11 10.20 -5.62
C ASP A 339 38.79 9.51 -4.41
N PRO A 340 40.07 9.11 -4.50
CA PRO A 340 40.77 8.46 -3.39
C PRO A 340 41.19 9.44 -2.28
N ASN A 341 41.15 10.75 -2.53
CA ASN A 341 41.59 11.79 -1.61
C ASN A 341 40.43 12.50 -0.90
N ALA A 342 39.20 12.33 -1.40
CA ALA A 342 38.01 12.84 -0.73
C ALA A 342 37.64 11.98 0.49
N MET A 343 36.91 12.58 1.41
CA MET A 343 36.32 11.90 2.55
C MET A 343 35.17 10.98 2.11
N GLU A 344 34.73 10.06 2.97
CA GLU A 344 33.57 9.22 2.69
C GLU A 344 32.29 10.04 2.46
N ARG A 345 31.52 9.62 1.47
CA ARG A 345 30.22 10.22 1.13
C ARG A 345 29.15 9.62 2.04
N ILE A 346 28.58 10.43 2.92
CA ILE A 346 27.49 10.05 3.82
C ILE A 346 26.19 10.67 3.30
N VAL A 347 25.15 9.86 3.20
CA VAL A 347 23.79 10.28 2.87
C VAL A 347 22.85 9.86 4.00
N PHE A 348 22.14 10.82 4.57
CA PHE A 348 21.08 10.59 5.55
C PHE A 348 19.73 10.54 4.85
N ILE A 349 18.94 9.51 5.11
CA ILE A 349 17.68 9.24 4.40
C ILE A 349 16.53 9.23 5.41
N VAL A 350 15.43 9.92 5.07
CA VAL A 350 14.17 9.87 5.82
C VAL A 350 13.03 9.56 4.87
N SER A 351 12.31 8.48 5.12
CA SER A 351 11.21 8.02 4.24
C SER A 351 9.85 8.31 4.87
N PHE A 352 8.94 8.82 4.06
CA PHE A 352 7.59 9.20 4.45
C PHE A 352 6.55 8.47 3.61
N LEU A 353 5.40 8.19 4.21
CA LEU A 353 4.30 7.52 3.53
C LEU A 353 2.95 7.98 4.05
N ALA A 354 1.92 7.81 3.24
CA ALA A 354 0.57 8.21 3.63
C ALA A 354 0.10 7.32 4.78
N ARG A 355 -0.56 7.87 5.80
CA ARG A 355 -0.97 7.07 6.96
C ARG A 355 -2.02 6.03 6.58
N PRO A 356 -2.09 4.88 7.29
CA PRO A 356 -3.19 3.96 7.12
C PRO A 356 -4.44 4.61 7.72
N LYS A 357 -5.44 4.94 6.90
CA LYS A 357 -6.74 5.40 7.43
C LYS A 357 -7.59 4.17 7.68
N PHE A 358 -7.39 3.50 8.83
CA PHE A 358 -8.12 2.29 9.19
C PHE A 358 -9.62 2.43 8.95
N GLY A 359 -10.21 1.44 8.27
CA GLY A 359 -11.62 1.46 7.89
C GLY A 359 -12.00 2.44 6.78
N LYS A 360 -11.09 3.26 6.25
CA LYS A 360 -11.37 4.15 5.11
C LYS A 360 -10.47 3.89 3.92
N ASP A 361 -9.32 3.30 4.18
CA ASP A 361 -8.21 3.23 3.26
C ASP A 361 -7.58 1.82 3.32
N PRO A 362 -7.66 1.05 2.23
CA PRO A 362 -7.13 -0.30 2.17
C PRO A 362 -5.61 -0.34 1.90
N ARG A 363 -4.89 0.79 1.96
CA ARG A 363 -3.48 0.86 1.58
C ARG A 363 -2.56 -0.07 2.37
N GLN A 364 -1.81 -0.88 1.66
CA GLN A 364 -0.75 -1.75 2.16
C GLN A 364 0.60 -1.05 2.06
N LEU A 365 1.60 -1.49 2.84
CA LEU A 365 2.98 -1.10 2.55
C LEU A 365 3.41 -1.74 1.21
N SER A 366 4.13 -0.97 0.39
CA SER A 366 4.73 -1.48 -0.83
C SER A 366 5.89 -2.43 -0.53
N ARG A 367 6.26 -3.29 -1.49
CA ARG A 367 7.41 -4.19 -1.34
C ARG A 367 8.72 -3.44 -1.58
N GLY A 368 9.80 -3.85 -0.92
CA GLY A 368 11.16 -3.30 -1.11
C GLY A 368 11.51 -2.03 -0.32
N THR A 369 10.56 -1.33 0.27
CA THR A 369 10.76 0.10 0.54
C THR A 369 11.42 0.46 1.87
N TYR A 370 11.64 -0.49 2.77
CA TYR A 370 11.99 -0.17 4.16
C TYR A 370 12.89 -1.20 4.86
N PHE A 371 14.09 -1.39 4.34
CA PHE A 371 15.03 -2.40 4.83
C PHE A 371 15.65 -2.05 6.19
N HIS A 372 15.81 -0.76 6.51
CA HIS A 372 16.58 -0.33 7.68
C HIS A 372 15.70 0.17 8.84
N GLN A 373 14.44 -0.27 8.91
CA GLN A 373 13.52 0.23 9.93
C GLN A 373 13.84 -0.30 11.32
N LYS A 374 14.13 0.62 12.25
CA LYS A 374 14.14 0.31 13.68
C LYS A 374 12.70 0.19 14.19
N TRP A 375 12.47 -0.78 15.08
CA TRP A 375 11.14 -1.11 15.61
C TRP A 375 10.43 0.08 16.29
N ASN A 376 11.20 1.05 16.80
CA ASN A 376 10.70 2.24 17.48
C ASN A 376 10.41 3.42 16.55
N MET A 377 10.59 3.26 15.24
CA MET A 377 10.15 4.24 14.24
C MET A 377 8.66 4.09 13.89
N TRP A 378 8.10 2.91 14.15
CA TRP A 378 6.69 2.65 13.89
C TRP A 378 5.75 3.40 14.83
N GLY A 379 4.56 3.68 14.32
CA GLY A 379 3.49 4.39 15.00
C GLY A 379 3.67 5.92 14.96
N HIS A 380 4.75 6.42 14.37
CA HIS A 380 5.11 7.84 14.34
C HIS A 380 4.66 8.55 13.06
N THR A 381 4.45 9.87 13.18
CA THR A 381 4.01 10.74 12.09
C THR A 381 4.85 12.01 12.02
N TRP A 382 4.67 12.80 10.98
CA TRP A 382 5.33 14.09 10.78
C TRP A 382 5.29 14.98 12.02
N LYS A 383 4.14 15.07 12.70
CA LYS A 383 4.03 15.85 13.95
C LYS A 383 4.95 15.33 15.06
N ASP A 384 5.15 14.01 15.15
CA ASP A 384 6.07 13.44 16.15
C ASP A 384 7.53 13.83 15.88
N LEU A 385 7.90 13.96 14.61
CA LEU A 385 9.23 14.43 14.21
C LEU A 385 9.51 15.89 14.60
N MET A 386 8.47 16.70 14.89
CA MET A 386 8.67 18.07 15.38
C MET A 386 9.21 18.11 16.82
N ASP A 387 8.94 17.07 17.61
CA ASP A 387 9.37 16.94 19.00
C ASP A 387 9.90 15.53 19.36
N PRO A 388 10.92 15.00 18.66
CA PRO A 388 11.29 13.57 18.73
C PRO A 388 11.58 13.10 20.15
N MET A 389 12.27 13.91 20.96
CA MET A 389 12.57 13.56 22.36
C MET A 389 11.34 13.34 23.23
N ALA A 390 10.29 14.14 23.04
CA ALA A 390 9.07 14.04 23.83
C ALA A 390 8.12 12.97 23.27
N SER A 391 8.10 12.80 21.94
CA SER A 391 7.13 11.99 21.24
C SER A 391 7.63 10.56 20.95
N MET A 392 8.92 10.40 20.69
CA MET A 392 9.59 9.14 20.31
C MET A 392 10.53 8.63 21.40
N GLY A 393 10.79 9.43 22.43
CA GLY A 393 11.55 8.97 23.62
C GLY A 393 10.84 7.84 24.37
N LYS A 394 11.61 7.01 25.07
CA LYS A 394 11.06 5.97 25.95
C LYS A 394 10.30 6.62 27.13
N PRO A 395 9.17 6.04 27.58
CA PRO A 395 8.56 4.79 27.12
C PRO A 395 7.62 4.94 25.91
N PHE A 396 7.43 6.16 25.39
CA PHE A 396 6.37 6.45 24.41
C PHE A 396 6.61 5.81 23.05
N SER A 397 7.85 5.66 22.59
CA SER A 397 8.14 4.91 21.36
C SER A 397 7.61 3.48 21.42
N ILE A 398 7.85 2.76 22.53
CA ILE A 398 7.35 1.39 22.72
C ILE A 398 5.82 1.36 22.68
N LEU A 399 5.19 2.28 23.42
CA LEU A 399 3.73 2.34 23.45
C LEU A 399 3.12 2.71 22.10
N ARG A 400 3.83 3.46 21.26
CA ARG A 400 3.35 3.90 19.95
C ARG A 400 3.62 2.87 18.87
N CYS A 401 4.79 2.24 18.85
CA CYS A 401 5.08 1.20 17.87
C CYS A 401 4.12 0.01 18.02
N LEU A 402 3.63 -0.25 19.23
CA LEU A 402 2.64 -1.28 19.53
C LEU A 402 1.17 -0.81 19.43
N SER A 403 0.90 0.40 18.95
CA SER A 403 -0.46 0.97 18.89
C SER A 403 -1.22 1.02 20.22
N ILE A 404 -0.52 1.14 21.35
CA ILE A 404 -1.12 1.13 22.70
C ILE A 404 -1.57 2.53 23.13
N TYR A 405 -0.70 3.53 22.99
CA TYR A 405 -0.99 4.88 23.45
C TYR A 405 -0.42 5.96 22.54
N LYS A 406 -1.26 6.95 22.23
CA LYS A 406 -0.87 8.20 21.57
C LYS A 406 -1.75 9.35 22.08
N PRO A 407 -1.23 10.58 22.25
CA PRO A 407 -2.04 11.72 22.64
C PRO A 407 -3.16 11.97 21.61
N TRP A 408 -4.35 12.38 22.06
CA TRP A 408 -5.51 12.60 21.17
C TRP A 408 -5.29 13.68 20.10
N SER A 409 -4.29 14.55 20.29
CA SER A 409 -3.89 15.57 19.32
C SER A 409 -2.98 15.05 18.21
N ARG A 410 -2.56 13.78 18.26
CA ARG A 410 -1.62 13.16 17.33
C ARG A 410 -2.28 12.00 16.61
N ASN A 411 -1.93 11.81 15.34
CA ASN A 411 -2.46 10.74 14.52
C ASN A 411 -1.56 9.50 14.55
N TRP A 412 -2.08 8.31 14.27
CA TRP A 412 -1.28 7.09 14.18
C TRP A 412 -0.59 6.94 12.81
N GLY A 413 0.69 6.60 12.83
CA GLY A 413 1.39 6.07 11.65
C GLY A 413 1.14 4.57 11.48
N TYR A 414 1.94 3.90 10.65
CA TYR A 414 1.96 2.44 10.58
C TYR A 414 2.57 1.86 11.84
N ASP A 415 1.88 0.94 12.50
CA ASP A 415 2.41 0.28 13.70
C ASP A 415 3.30 -0.91 13.35
N LEU A 416 4.15 -1.30 14.30
CA LEU A 416 5.15 -2.34 14.11
C LEU A 416 4.49 -3.67 13.75
N VAL A 417 3.38 -3.99 14.42
CA VAL A 417 2.75 -5.30 14.29
C VAL A 417 2.10 -5.42 12.92
N THR A 418 1.25 -4.47 12.54
CA THR A 418 0.63 -4.42 11.21
C THR A 418 1.68 -4.43 10.10
N SER A 419 2.75 -3.65 10.27
CA SER A 419 3.83 -3.57 9.27
C SER A 419 4.64 -4.85 9.16
N ALA A 420 5.01 -5.46 10.29
CA ALA A 420 5.67 -6.76 10.30
C ALA A 420 4.80 -7.82 9.62
N PHE A 421 3.50 -7.87 9.92
CA PHE A 421 2.58 -8.79 9.25
C PHE A 421 2.47 -8.59 7.75
N MET A 422 2.37 -7.35 7.28
CA MET A 422 2.37 -7.08 5.83
C MET A 422 3.70 -7.43 5.19
N ARG A 423 4.82 -7.30 5.90
CA ARG A 423 6.14 -7.72 5.39
C ARG A 423 6.25 -9.24 5.34
N PHE A 424 5.75 -9.96 6.35
CA PHE A 424 5.71 -11.42 6.35
C PHE A 424 4.86 -11.94 5.18
N SER A 425 3.65 -11.39 4.99
CA SER A 425 2.73 -11.84 3.95
C SER A 425 3.24 -11.58 2.53
N ASN A 426 4.15 -10.61 2.39
CA ASN A 426 4.74 -10.20 1.12
C ASN A 426 6.19 -10.71 0.96
N GLU A 427 6.67 -11.67 1.77
CA GLU A 427 8.04 -12.20 1.66
C GLU A 427 9.11 -11.09 1.57
N GLN A 428 9.01 -10.11 2.47
CA GLN A 428 9.98 -8.99 2.58
C GLN A 428 10.92 -9.13 3.76
N LEU A 429 10.76 -10.20 4.51
CA LEU A 429 11.74 -10.63 5.50
C LEU A 429 12.43 -11.83 4.87
N GLU A 430 13.60 -12.20 5.32
CA GLU A 430 14.29 -13.43 4.88
C GLU A 430 14.03 -14.54 5.90
N ASN A 431 14.17 -15.82 5.53
CA ASN A 431 14.08 -16.94 6.49
C ASN A 431 15.04 -16.72 7.67
N GLU A 432 16.18 -16.12 7.34
CA GLU A 432 17.23 -15.67 8.24
C GLU A 432 16.74 -14.67 9.31
N ASP A 433 15.71 -13.86 9.04
CA ASP A 433 15.20 -12.91 10.02
C ASP A 433 14.55 -13.61 11.23
N LEU A 434 13.91 -14.76 11.02
CA LEU A 434 13.33 -15.52 12.12
C LEU A 434 14.44 -16.10 12.99
N GLU A 435 15.34 -16.86 12.35
CA GLU A 435 16.40 -17.61 13.03
C GLU A 435 17.49 -16.71 13.62
N PHE A 436 18.03 -15.78 12.84
CA PHE A 436 19.19 -14.98 13.24
C PHE A 436 18.83 -13.64 13.90
N ARG A 437 17.61 -13.12 13.72
CA ARG A 437 17.21 -11.84 14.34
C ARG A 437 16.17 -11.99 15.45
N LEU A 438 15.08 -12.75 15.24
CA LEU A 438 14.04 -12.84 16.25
C LEU A 438 14.40 -13.81 17.39
N LEU A 439 14.83 -15.04 17.09
CA LEU A 439 15.11 -16.03 18.14
C LEU A 439 16.15 -15.55 19.17
N PRO A 440 17.29 -14.93 18.78
CA PRO A 440 18.25 -14.42 19.76
C PRO A 440 17.64 -13.33 20.65
N ARG A 441 16.75 -12.49 20.12
CA ARG A 441 16.05 -11.47 20.91
C ARG A 441 15.03 -12.08 21.87
N LEU A 442 14.36 -13.16 21.49
CA LEU A 442 13.47 -13.90 22.40
C LEU A 442 14.27 -14.54 23.55
N GLU A 443 15.46 -15.06 23.26
CA GLU A 443 16.39 -15.58 24.26
C GLU A 443 16.90 -14.47 25.20
N GLU A 444 17.30 -13.31 24.67
CA GLU A 444 17.70 -12.14 25.46
C GLU A 444 16.60 -11.64 26.40
N VAL A 445 15.33 -11.70 25.95
CA VAL A 445 14.16 -11.36 26.77
C VAL A 445 13.82 -12.47 27.78
N GLY A 446 14.46 -13.63 27.67
CA GLY A 446 14.32 -14.76 28.58
C GLY A 446 13.09 -15.62 28.31
N LEU A 447 12.55 -15.61 27.09
CA LEU A 447 11.48 -16.54 26.70
C LEU A 447 12.09 -17.93 26.49
N PRO A 448 11.74 -18.95 27.30
CA PRO A 448 12.35 -20.28 27.20
C PRO A 448 12.10 -20.94 25.84
N SER A 449 13.12 -21.61 25.29
CA SER A 449 13.05 -22.22 23.96
C SER A 449 12.01 -23.33 23.79
N TRP A 450 11.63 -24.00 24.87
CA TRP A 450 10.53 -24.99 24.86
C TRP A 450 9.14 -24.35 24.74
N LEU A 451 9.03 -23.03 24.86
CA LEU A 451 7.81 -22.28 24.53
C LEU A 451 7.78 -21.82 23.08
N TRP A 452 8.89 -21.90 22.34
CA TRP A 452 8.96 -21.45 20.97
C TRP A 452 8.15 -22.39 20.06
N GLY A 453 7.62 -21.84 18.98
CA GLY A 453 7.04 -22.62 17.90
C GLY A 453 8.12 -23.28 17.06
N THR A 454 7.72 -24.25 16.26
CA THR A 454 8.58 -24.89 15.28
C THR A 454 8.88 -23.94 14.12
N VAL A 455 10.12 -23.98 13.64
CA VAL A 455 10.54 -23.26 12.43
C VAL A 455 10.68 -24.31 11.33
N SER A 456 9.68 -24.42 10.46
CA SER A 456 9.74 -25.30 9.29
C SER A 456 10.27 -24.51 8.10
N MET A 457 11.54 -24.73 7.75
CA MET A 457 12.13 -24.09 6.56
C MET A 457 11.61 -24.69 5.24
N GLU A 458 10.99 -25.87 5.29
CA GLU A 458 10.51 -26.60 4.10
C GLU A 458 9.16 -26.06 3.58
N GLU A 459 8.30 -25.52 4.44
CA GLU A 459 6.94 -25.10 4.09
C GLU A 459 6.87 -23.70 3.47
N GLY A 460 8.01 -23.13 3.09
CA GLY A 460 8.15 -21.75 2.67
C GLY A 460 8.08 -20.78 3.85
N GLN A 461 8.70 -19.61 3.66
CA GLN A 461 8.85 -18.61 4.72
C GLN A 461 7.54 -18.19 5.37
N ARG A 462 6.51 -18.09 4.54
CA ARG A 462 5.16 -17.65 4.92
C ARG A 462 4.58 -18.53 6.02
N VAL A 463 4.61 -19.84 5.80
CA VAL A 463 4.04 -20.82 6.72
C VAL A 463 4.91 -20.91 7.97
N ALA A 464 6.24 -20.84 7.83
CA ALA A 464 7.18 -20.87 8.95
C ALA A 464 6.87 -19.80 10.02
N TRP A 465 6.67 -18.55 9.61
CA TRP A 465 6.37 -17.45 10.55
C TRP A 465 5.01 -17.61 11.24
N GLN A 466 3.96 -17.98 10.49
CA GLN A 466 2.63 -18.18 11.06
C GLN A 466 2.61 -19.34 12.05
N THR A 467 3.21 -20.48 11.67
CA THR A 467 3.34 -21.66 12.52
C THR A 467 4.13 -21.31 13.78
N PHE A 468 5.28 -20.65 13.63
CA PHE A 468 6.09 -20.23 14.77
C PHE A 468 5.31 -19.37 15.76
N ILE A 469 4.64 -18.30 15.30
CA ILE A 469 3.88 -17.40 16.19
C ILE A 469 2.69 -18.12 16.83
N SER A 470 1.93 -18.89 16.03
CA SER A 470 0.75 -19.62 16.49
C SER A 470 1.11 -20.65 17.56
N GLU A 471 2.13 -21.46 17.31
CA GLU A 471 2.62 -22.47 18.25
C GLU A 471 3.26 -21.82 19.49
N THR A 472 4.03 -20.73 19.33
CA THR A 472 4.60 -20.00 20.48
C THR A 472 3.50 -19.50 21.42
N LEU A 473 2.45 -18.89 20.86
CA LEU A 473 1.29 -18.42 21.64
C LEU A 473 0.54 -19.59 22.28
N ASN A 474 0.37 -20.71 21.58
CA ASN A 474 -0.34 -21.88 22.10
C ASN A 474 0.45 -22.60 23.22
N ASN A 475 1.76 -22.76 23.05
CA ASN A 475 2.67 -23.33 24.04
C ASN A 475 2.68 -22.45 25.30
N THR A 476 2.82 -21.14 25.13
CA THR A 476 2.79 -20.17 26.24
C THR A 476 1.44 -20.16 26.95
N PHE A 477 0.33 -20.22 26.20
CA PHE A 477 -1.02 -20.30 26.76
C PHE A 477 -1.19 -21.56 27.62
N THR A 478 -0.81 -22.72 27.08
CA THR A 478 -0.94 -24.03 27.75
C THR A 478 -0.12 -24.04 29.04
N PHE A 479 1.13 -23.59 28.97
CA PHE A 479 2.00 -23.47 30.14
C PHE A 479 1.42 -22.54 31.22
N LEU A 480 1.01 -21.33 30.84
CA LEU A 480 0.44 -20.37 31.80
C LEU A 480 -0.88 -20.87 32.37
N ALA A 481 -1.70 -21.57 31.59
CA ALA A 481 -2.94 -22.19 32.06
C ALA A 481 -2.63 -23.24 33.14
N GLU A 482 -1.68 -24.14 32.88
CA GLU A 482 -1.26 -25.16 33.85
C GLU A 482 -0.70 -24.55 35.14
N ILE A 483 0.21 -23.58 35.03
CA ILE A 483 0.77 -22.90 36.20
C ILE A 483 -0.31 -22.15 36.96
N ASN A 484 -1.25 -21.48 36.28
CA ASN A 484 -2.38 -20.83 36.93
C ASN A 484 -3.22 -21.84 37.71
N VAL A 485 -3.59 -22.97 37.11
CA VAL A 485 -4.38 -24.02 37.78
C VAL A 485 -3.65 -24.56 39.01
N LYS A 486 -2.35 -24.89 38.87
CA LYS A 486 -1.52 -25.41 39.98
C LYS A 486 -1.37 -24.37 41.11
N ALA A 487 -1.06 -23.11 40.78
CA ALA A 487 -0.91 -22.03 41.74
C ALA A 487 -2.20 -21.74 42.51
N HIS A 488 -3.35 -21.73 41.81
CA HIS A 488 -4.66 -21.54 42.43
C HIS A 488 -5.07 -22.73 43.29
N ALA A 489 -4.75 -23.96 42.89
CA ALA A 489 -4.98 -25.16 43.70
C ALA A 489 -4.18 -25.12 45.01
N VAL A 490 -2.89 -24.76 44.93
CA VAL A 490 -2.02 -24.58 46.12
C VAL A 490 -2.55 -23.46 47.01
N TYR A 491 -2.91 -22.30 46.44
CA TYR A 491 -3.47 -21.19 47.19
C TYR A 491 -4.80 -21.56 47.87
N GLY A 492 -5.67 -22.28 47.17
CA GLY A 492 -6.92 -22.81 47.70
C GLY A 492 -6.69 -23.78 48.86
N ALA A 493 -5.72 -24.70 48.72
CA ALA A 493 -5.33 -25.63 49.79
C ALA A 493 -4.76 -24.90 51.02
N LEU A 494 -3.92 -23.87 50.82
CA LEU A 494 -3.42 -23.02 51.90
C LEU A 494 -4.55 -22.28 52.61
N ILE A 495 -5.50 -21.70 51.86
CA ILE A 495 -6.69 -21.04 52.45
C ILE A 495 -7.51 -22.04 53.27
N ALA A 496 -7.75 -23.24 52.74
CA ALA A 496 -8.49 -24.29 53.45
C ALA A 496 -7.77 -24.69 54.75
N PHE A 497 -6.45 -24.89 54.69
CA PHE A 497 -5.61 -25.19 55.85
C PHE A 497 -5.68 -24.08 56.91
N PHE A 498 -5.53 -22.81 56.52
CA PHE A 498 -5.66 -21.69 57.46
C PHE A 498 -7.08 -21.51 58.01
N ALA A 499 -8.11 -21.80 57.21
CA ALA A 499 -9.50 -21.81 57.67
C ALA A 499 -9.74 -22.92 58.71
N CYS A 500 -9.16 -24.11 58.53
CA CYS A 500 -9.16 -25.18 59.51
C CYS A 500 -8.46 -24.76 60.81
N ILE A 501 -7.26 -24.16 60.73
CA ILE A 501 -6.55 -23.63 61.92
C ILE A 501 -7.38 -22.57 62.63
N ALA A 502 -7.99 -21.65 61.90
CA ALA A 502 -8.86 -20.62 62.48
C ALA A 502 -10.06 -21.24 63.19
N SER A 503 -10.68 -22.27 62.59
CA SER A 503 -11.77 -23.04 63.18
C SER A 503 -11.34 -23.72 64.49
N ILE A 504 -10.16 -24.35 64.51
CA ILE A 504 -9.58 -24.97 65.72
C ILE A 504 -9.36 -23.92 66.82
N ARG A 505 -8.95 -22.70 66.46
CA ARG A 505 -8.77 -21.57 67.39
C ARG A 505 -10.07 -20.87 67.78
N ARG A 506 -11.24 -21.48 67.52
CA ARG A 506 -12.59 -20.93 67.77
C ARG A 506 -12.87 -19.60 67.06
N GLN A 507 -12.13 -19.29 65.99
CA GLN A 507 -12.47 -18.22 65.06
C GLN A 507 -13.33 -18.81 63.93
N SER A 508 -14.14 -17.97 63.26
CA SER A 508 -14.96 -18.44 62.14
C SER A 508 -14.07 -18.76 60.92
N GLY A 509 -13.68 -20.03 60.76
CA GLY A 509 -12.94 -20.51 59.58
C GLY A 509 -13.67 -20.22 58.27
N VAL A 510 -15.01 -20.30 58.28
CA VAL A 510 -15.88 -19.90 57.16
C VAL A 510 -15.68 -18.44 56.78
N SER A 511 -15.52 -17.54 57.77
CA SER A 511 -15.27 -16.12 57.51
C SER A 511 -13.92 -15.90 56.82
N VAL A 512 -12.87 -16.62 57.26
CA VAL A 512 -11.53 -16.57 56.64
C VAL A 512 -11.59 -17.06 55.20
N PHE A 513 -12.20 -18.23 54.96
CA PHE A 513 -12.38 -18.79 53.63
C PHE A 513 -13.15 -17.82 52.72
N ARG A 514 -14.33 -17.34 53.16
CA ARG A 514 -15.18 -16.43 52.38
C ARG A 514 -14.48 -15.13 52.03
N ARG A 515 -13.74 -14.51 52.95
CA ARG A 515 -13.00 -13.26 52.68
C ARG A 515 -11.92 -13.46 51.62
N ASN A 516 -11.19 -14.57 51.70
CA ASN A 516 -10.11 -14.88 50.76
C ASN A 516 -10.65 -15.22 49.37
N PHE A 517 -11.70 -16.04 49.32
CA PHE A 517 -12.39 -16.38 48.09
C PHE A 517 -12.96 -15.14 47.40
N LEU A 518 -13.64 -14.27 48.15
CA LEU A 518 -14.19 -13.01 47.61
C LEU A 518 -13.09 -12.09 47.08
N ARG A 519 -11.91 -12.08 47.71
CA ARG A 519 -10.77 -11.27 47.25
C ARG A 519 -10.24 -11.77 45.91
N VAL A 520 -10.01 -13.09 45.76
CA VAL A 520 -9.61 -13.68 44.47
C VAL A 520 -10.66 -13.42 43.41
N LEU A 521 -11.94 -13.65 43.74
CA LEU A 521 -13.05 -13.39 42.82
C LEU A 521 -13.08 -11.93 42.36
N LEU A 522 -12.84 -10.99 43.27
CA LEU A 522 -12.80 -9.56 42.95
C LEU A 522 -11.60 -9.22 42.06
N THR A 523 -10.39 -9.65 42.42
CA THR A 523 -9.18 -9.33 41.65
C THR A 523 -9.23 -9.95 40.26
N HIS A 524 -9.63 -11.22 40.17
CA HIS A 524 -9.73 -11.95 38.90
C HIS A 524 -10.91 -11.45 38.08
N GLY A 525 -12.05 -11.15 38.72
CA GLY A 525 -13.21 -10.54 38.08
C GLY A 525 -12.88 -9.16 37.47
N VAL A 526 -12.06 -8.35 38.15
CA VAL A 526 -11.57 -7.08 37.60
C VAL A 526 -10.65 -7.32 36.41
N LEU A 527 -9.67 -8.22 36.50
CA LEU A 527 -8.75 -8.52 35.39
C LEU A 527 -9.48 -9.10 34.17
N LEU A 528 -10.44 -10.01 34.39
CA LEU A 528 -11.33 -10.53 33.36
C LEU A 528 -12.19 -9.42 32.74
N GLY A 529 -12.77 -8.55 33.57
CA GLY A 529 -13.55 -7.40 33.11
C GLY A 529 -12.73 -6.45 32.24
N VAL A 530 -11.49 -6.14 32.65
CA VAL A 530 -10.55 -5.31 31.87
C VAL A 530 -10.21 -5.99 30.54
N THR A 531 -9.84 -7.27 30.57
CA THR A 531 -9.51 -8.04 29.35
C THR A 531 -10.70 -8.11 28.39
N PHE A 532 -11.90 -8.39 28.90
CA PHE A 532 -13.14 -8.38 28.12
C PHE A 532 -13.44 -7.00 27.52
N MET A 533 -13.24 -5.91 28.28
CA MET A 533 -13.40 -4.54 27.77
C MET A 533 -12.39 -4.23 26.66
N ILE A 534 -11.13 -4.68 26.79
CA ILE A 534 -10.10 -4.52 25.75
C ILE A 534 -10.51 -5.27 24.48
N LEU A 535 -10.82 -6.57 24.59
CA LEU A 535 -11.19 -7.40 23.44
C LEU A 535 -12.50 -6.92 22.78
N ARG A 536 -13.49 -6.51 23.58
CA ARG A 536 -14.71 -5.87 23.06
C ARG A 536 -14.39 -4.56 22.37
N GLY A 537 -13.52 -3.73 22.97
CA GLY A 537 -13.06 -2.47 22.41
C GLY A 537 -12.43 -2.66 21.03
N ILE A 538 -11.49 -3.62 20.91
CA ILE A 538 -10.87 -4.01 19.65
C ILE A 538 -11.93 -4.48 18.65
N ARG A 539 -12.81 -5.40 19.04
CA ARG A 539 -13.88 -5.93 18.17
C ARG A 539 -14.81 -4.84 17.64
N THR A 540 -15.18 -3.88 18.48
CA THR A 540 -16.07 -2.77 18.12
C THR A 540 -15.34 -1.59 17.48
N SER A 541 -14.00 -1.59 17.50
CA SER A 541 -13.20 -0.55 16.85
C SER A 541 -13.36 -0.61 15.34
N GLU A 542 -13.09 0.50 14.66
CA GLU A 542 -13.10 0.58 13.21
C GLU A 542 -12.09 -0.40 12.59
N TRP A 543 -10.90 -0.56 13.19
CA TRP A 543 -9.90 -1.54 12.78
C TRP A 543 -10.43 -2.97 12.88
N GLY A 544 -10.84 -3.40 14.08
CA GLY A 544 -11.22 -4.79 14.33
C GLY A 544 -12.47 -5.20 13.55
N SER A 545 -13.46 -4.32 13.47
CA SER A 545 -14.66 -4.57 12.65
C SER A 545 -14.31 -4.63 11.15
N SER A 546 -13.43 -3.77 10.65
CA SER A 546 -13.00 -3.81 9.24
C SER A 546 -12.23 -5.08 8.89
N VAL A 547 -11.41 -5.59 9.81
CA VAL A 547 -10.74 -6.87 9.63
C VAL A 547 -11.77 -8.01 9.61
N LEU A 548 -12.68 -8.07 10.60
CA LEU A 548 -13.72 -9.12 10.69
C LEU A 548 -14.69 -9.15 9.50
N PHE A 549 -15.04 -7.99 8.95
CA PHE A 549 -15.96 -7.88 7.82
C PHE A 549 -15.25 -7.91 6.46
N GLY A 550 -13.96 -8.25 6.40
CA GLY A 550 -13.23 -8.32 5.14
C GLY A 550 -13.06 -6.96 4.44
N ARG A 551 -13.13 -5.85 5.18
CA ARG A 551 -13.04 -4.46 4.66
C ARG A 551 -11.62 -3.92 4.57
N THR A 552 -10.72 -4.41 5.41
CA THR A 552 -9.29 -4.07 5.36
C THR A 552 -8.60 -4.82 4.21
N LEU A 553 -7.65 -4.17 3.53
CA LEU A 553 -6.85 -4.76 2.44
C LEU A 553 -7.68 -5.35 1.31
N GLN A 554 -8.83 -4.73 1.02
CA GLN A 554 -9.72 -5.17 -0.04
C GLN A 554 -9.09 -5.00 -1.42
N ARG A 555 -9.18 -6.05 -2.27
CA ARG A 555 -8.87 -5.94 -3.71
C ARG A 555 -9.79 -4.91 -4.36
N PRO A 556 -9.28 -3.87 -5.03
CA PRO A 556 -10.12 -2.83 -5.60
C PRO A 556 -11.00 -3.35 -6.74
N PHE A 557 -10.52 -4.33 -7.48
CA PHE A 557 -11.29 -5.12 -8.44
C PHE A 557 -11.49 -6.51 -7.81
N PRO A 558 -12.65 -6.77 -7.17
CA PRO A 558 -12.87 -8.09 -6.60
C PRO A 558 -12.99 -9.12 -7.73
N SER A 559 -12.33 -10.27 -7.59
CA SER A 559 -12.57 -11.47 -8.39
C SER A 559 -13.94 -12.06 -8.03
N ILE A 560 -14.99 -11.28 -8.26
CA ILE A 560 -16.31 -11.87 -8.39
C ILE A 560 -16.17 -12.75 -9.62
N ALA A 561 -16.39 -14.05 -9.49
CA ALA A 561 -16.72 -14.89 -10.62
C ALA A 561 -17.93 -14.21 -11.28
N ILE A 562 -17.65 -13.36 -12.28
CA ILE A 562 -18.68 -12.64 -13.00
C ILE A 562 -19.45 -13.77 -13.65
N THR A 563 -20.61 -14.08 -13.08
CA THR A 563 -21.46 -15.09 -13.69
C THR A 563 -21.71 -14.60 -15.12
N ARG A 564 -21.59 -15.47 -16.13
CA ARG A 564 -21.77 -15.11 -17.55
C ARG A 564 -23.01 -14.22 -17.78
N GLU A 565 -24.07 -14.40 -16.98
CA GLU A 565 -25.28 -13.56 -17.01
C GLU A 565 -25.06 -12.07 -16.70
N VAL A 566 -24.07 -11.72 -15.87
CA VAL A 566 -23.71 -10.33 -15.56
C VAL A 566 -22.81 -9.76 -16.66
N GLU A 567 -21.93 -10.59 -17.22
CA GLU A 567 -21.06 -10.28 -18.36
C GLU A 567 -21.86 -9.96 -19.63
N ASP A 568 -22.84 -10.82 -19.97
CA ASP A 568 -23.74 -10.67 -21.13
C ASP A 568 -24.62 -9.40 -21.07
N ARG A 569 -24.76 -8.79 -19.87
CA ARG A 569 -25.54 -7.58 -19.65
C ARG A 569 -24.69 -6.33 -19.53
N MET A 570 -23.36 -6.43 -19.65
CA MET A 570 -22.49 -5.26 -19.60
C MET A 570 -22.46 -4.58 -20.98
N PRO A 571 -22.84 -3.29 -21.07
CA PRO A 571 -22.89 -2.58 -22.35
C PRO A 571 -21.53 -2.11 -22.88
N ILE A 572 -20.41 -2.40 -22.21
CA ILE A 572 -19.07 -1.95 -22.64
C ILE A 572 -18.32 -3.17 -23.19
N GLN A 573 -18.43 -3.38 -24.51
CA GLN A 573 -17.84 -4.49 -25.28
C GLN A 573 -16.61 -4.04 -26.07
N GLY A 574 -15.82 -3.08 -25.55
CA GLY A 574 -14.58 -2.67 -26.18
C GLY A 574 -13.47 -3.71 -26.01
N PRO A 575 -12.56 -3.88 -27.00
CA PRO A 575 -11.39 -4.75 -26.84
C PRO A 575 -10.50 -4.23 -25.71
N THR A 576 -10.05 -5.14 -24.83
CA THR A 576 -9.05 -4.82 -23.81
C THR A 576 -7.67 -4.67 -24.44
N THR A 577 -6.84 -3.79 -23.90
CA THR A 577 -5.49 -3.52 -24.41
C THR A 577 -4.55 -3.04 -23.30
N VAL A 578 -3.25 -2.99 -23.59
CA VAL A 578 -2.25 -2.37 -22.71
C VAL A 578 -2.07 -0.91 -23.13
N PRO A 579 -2.03 0.05 -22.19
CA PRO A 579 -1.70 1.45 -22.48
C PRO A 579 -0.32 1.60 -23.13
N HIS A 580 -0.30 2.38 -24.20
CA HIS A 580 0.90 2.89 -24.85
C HIS A 580 1.15 4.32 -24.42
N ARG A 581 2.37 4.82 -24.67
CA ARG A 581 2.79 6.18 -24.34
C ARG A 581 1.85 7.27 -24.86
N SER A 582 1.38 7.14 -26.10
CA SER A 582 0.53 8.13 -26.80
C SER A 582 -0.95 8.06 -26.39
N ASP A 583 -1.36 7.04 -25.63
CA ASP A 583 -2.77 6.87 -25.27
C ASP A 583 -3.23 7.94 -24.26
N VAL A 584 -4.49 8.36 -24.41
CA VAL A 584 -5.21 9.19 -23.45
C VAL A 584 -5.99 8.28 -22.52
N LEU A 585 -5.56 8.23 -21.27
CA LEU A 585 -6.04 7.30 -20.26
C LEU A 585 -7.12 7.94 -19.38
N ILE A 586 -8.31 7.37 -19.39
CA ILE A 586 -9.45 7.77 -18.57
C ILE A 586 -9.59 6.78 -17.41
N GLY A 587 -9.06 7.18 -16.26
CA GLY A 587 -9.10 6.38 -15.05
C GLY A 587 -10.53 6.16 -14.54
N SER A 588 -10.67 5.13 -13.71
CA SER A 588 -11.84 5.01 -12.84
C SER A 588 -11.41 4.92 -11.38
N ARG A 589 -10.31 4.21 -11.11
CA ARG A 589 -9.68 4.10 -9.79
C ARG A 589 -8.78 5.28 -9.48
N TYR A 590 -7.99 5.72 -10.46
CA TYR A 590 -7.05 6.83 -10.30
C TYR A 590 -7.72 8.20 -10.15
N ASP A 591 -9.05 8.26 -10.03
CA ASP A 591 -9.75 9.47 -9.60
C ASP A 591 -10.04 9.46 -8.08
N ALA A 592 -9.61 8.44 -7.34
CA ALA A 592 -9.92 8.32 -5.92
C ALA A 592 -9.05 9.25 -5.06
N ALA A 593 -9.69 10.21 -4.38
CA ALA A 593 -9.00 11.17 -3.51
C ALA A 593 -8.15 10.53 -2.40
N PHE A 594 -8.47 9.30 -1.97
CA PHE A 594 -7.68 8.59 -0.96
C PHE A 594 -6.31 8.14 -1.47
N LEU A 595 -6.06 8.16 -2.79
CA LEU A 595 -4.76 7.89 -3.41
C LEU A 595 -3.79 9.08 -3.29
N GLY A 596 -4.18 10.22 -2.71
CA GLY A 596 -3.31 11.39 -2.64
C GLY A 596 -2.88 11.80 -4.06
N SER A 597 -1.61 12.15 -4.27
CA SER A 597 -1.11 12.57 -5.59
C SER A 597 -1.24 11.54 -6.72
N TYR A 598 -1.46 10.26 -6.40
CA TYR A 598 -1.73 9.26 -7.45
C TYR A 598 -3.11 9.48 -8.10
N ASP A 599 -3.98 10.31 -7.50
CA ASP A 599 -5.22 10.74 -8.12
C ASP A 599 -5.01 11.70 -9.32
N ARG A 600 -3.78 12.21 -9.49
CA ARG A 600 -3.31 13.01 -10.63
C ARG A 600 -2.38 12.24 -11.53
N TRP A 601 -2.07 10.99 -11.22
CA TRP A 601 -1.01 10.25 -11.90
C TRP A 601 -1.23 10.17 -13.41
N LEU A 602 -2.47 9.94 -13.83
CA LEU A 602 -2.82 9.88 -15.25
C LEU A 602 -2.71 11.24 -15.94
N ASP A 603 -2.84 12.36 -15.23
CA ASP A 603 -2.68 13.71 -15.80
C ASP A 603 -1.25 13.92 -16.36
N TYR A 604 -0.28 13.13 -15.86
CA TYR A 604 1.14 13.17 -16.24
C TYR A 604 1.57 12.02 -17.15
N HIS A 605 0.65 11.12 -17.50
CA HIS A 605 0.92 10.18 -18.59
C HIS A 605 1.17 10.97 -19.88
N ALA A 606 2.15 10.57 -20.71
CA ALA A 606 2.60 11.38 -21.85
C ALA A 606 1.44 11.78 -22.78
N GLY A 607 0.63 10.81 -23.24
CA GLY A 607 -0.54 11.09 -24.06
C GLY A 607 -1.60 11.96 -23.38
N ASN A 608 -1.80 11.82 -22.06
CA ASN A 608 -2.71 12.67 -21.30
C ASN A 608 -2.17 14.10 -21.15
N SER A 609 -0.87 14.27 -20.91
CA SER A 609 -0.23 15.56 -20.77
C SER A 609 -0.36 16.38 -22.06
N ASP A 610 -0.05 15.76 -23.19
CA ASP A 610 -0.18 16.39 -24.52
C ASP A 610 -1.64 16.75 -24.80
N TYR A 611 -2.56 15.81 -24.54
CA TYR A 611 -3.99 16.03 -24.66
C TYR A 611 -4.50 17.19 -23.79
N LEU A 612 -4.15 17.20 -22.50
CA LEU A 612 -4.60 18.20 -21.54
C LEU A 612 -4.05 19.58 -21.86
N GLN A 613 -2.83 19.69 -22.37
CA GLN A 613 -2.27 20.96 -22.84
C GLN A 613 -3.10 21.54 -23.99
N ILE A 614 -3.54 20.71 -24.94
CA ILE A 614 -4.41 21.17 -26.03
C ILE A 614 -5.79 21.55 -25.51
N VAL A 615 -6.37 20.76 -24.61
CA VAL A 615 -7.67 21.05 -23.96
C VAL A 615 -7.62 22.35 -23.16
N GLU A 616 -6.55 22.61 -22.40
CA GLU A 616 -6.36 23.83 -21.63
C GLU A 616 -6.33 25.07 -22.54
N ASN A 617 -5.65 24.98 -23.68
CA ASN A 617 -5.58 26.05 -24.67
C ASN A 617 -6.94 26.31 -25.36
N LEU A 618 -7.70 25.25 -25.67
CA LEU A 618 -8.97 25.37 -26.40
C LEU A 618 -10.19 25.60 -25.50
N GLY A 619 -10.17 25.13 -24.26
CA GLY A 619 -11.27 25.16 -23.30
C GLY A 619 -11.88 26.55 -23.09
N PRO A 620 -11.08 27.61 -22.84
CA PRO A 620 -11.57 28.99 -22.70
C PRO A 620 -12.34 29.50 -23.93
N LEU A 621 -11.96 29.06 -25.13
CA LEU A 621 -12.59 29.43 -26.40
C LEU A 621 -13.85 28.60 -26.68
N TYR A 622 -13.95 27.39 -26.12
CA TYR A 622 -15.02 26.44 -26.40
C TYR A 622 -16.43 26.97 -26.14
N ARG A 623 -16.62 27.79 -25.09
CA ARG A 623 -17.89 28.47 -24.81
C ARG A 623 -18.33 29.45 -25.89
N SER A 624 -17.37 30.11 -26.54
CA SER A 624 -17.65 30.97 -27.68
C SER A 624 -18.11 30.15 -28.87
N TYR A 625 -17.49 28.99 -29.12
CA TYR A 625 -17.92 28.05 -30.18
C TYR A 625 -19.30 27.46 -29.92
N GLN A 626 -19.66 27.15 -28.67
CA GLN A 626 -21.02 26.74 -28.29
C GLN A 626 -22.09 27.77 -28.71
N ARG A 627 -21.75 29.07 -28.72
CA ARG A 627 -22.67 30.13 -29.18
C ARG A 627 -22.79 30.22 -30.69
N LEU A 628 -21.76 29.80 -31.42
CA LEU A 628 -21.74 29.77 -32.89
C LEU A 628 -22.49 28.56 -33.45
N GLY A 629 -22.73 27.53 -32.63
CA GLY A 629 -23.62 26.41 -32.92
C GLY A 629 -22.91 25.05 -32.89
N PRO A 630 -23.68 23.94 -32.92
CA PRO A 630 -23.14 22.58 -32.74
C PRO A 630 -22.08 22.17 -33.77
N PHE A 631 -22.15 22.74 -34.98
CA PHE A 631 -21.17 22.46 -36.03
C PHE A 631 -19.74 22.81 -35.60
N PHE A 632 -19.54 23.99 -34.99
CA PHE A 632 -18.21 24.43 -34.59
C PHE A 632 -17.66 23.60 -33.42
N THR A 633 -18.50 23.25 -32.44
CA THR A 633 -18.09 22.40 -31.33
C THR A 633 -17.69 21.01 -31.80
N THR A 634 -18.47 20.40 -32.70
CA THR A 634 -18.14 19.08 -33.27
C THR A 634 -16.87 19.11 -34.12
N GLN A 635 -16.61 20.19 -34.85
CA GLN A 635 -15.35 20.34 -35.59
C GLN A 635 -14.14 20.44 -34.65
N VAL A 636 -14.25 21.19 -33.54
CA VAL A 636 -13.17 21.27 -32.54
C VAL A 636 -12.95 19.91 -31.87
N GLU A 637 -14.03 19.21 -31.51
CA GLU A 637 -13.97 17.86 -30.95
C GLU A 637 -13.27 16.88 -31.91
N ASN A 638 -13.69 16.84 -33.18
CA ASN A 638 -13.12 15.94 -34.19
C ASN A 638 -11.66 16.27 -34.51
N ASN A 639 -11.28 17.54 -34.53
CA ASN A 639 -9.88 17.94 -34.72
C ASN A 639 -9.01 17.44 -33.57
N LEU A 640 -9.51 17.51 -32.33
CA LEU A 640 -8.77 17.01 -31.16
C LEU A 640 -8.60 15.49 -31.21
N LEU A 641 -9.66 14.76 -31.59
CA LEU A 641 -9.58 13.31 -31.81
C LEU A 641 -8.56 12.96 -32.89
N SER A 642 -8.57 13.70 -34.00
CA SER A 642 -7.63 13.50 -35.12
C SER A 642 -6.19 13.76 -34.68
N LEU A 643 -5.93 14.78 -33.85
CA LEU A 643 -4.59 15.04 -33.32
C LEU A 643 -4.06 13.91 -32.44
N VAL A 644 -4.93 13.30 -31.61
CA VAL A 644 -4.55 12.13 -30.81
C VAL A 644 -4.27 10.94 -31.73
N GLU A 645 -5.10 10.69 -32.73
CA GLU A 645 -4.91 9.62 -33.71
C GLU A 645 -3.64 9.80 -34.57
N GLU A 646 -3.33 11.03 -35.00
CA GLU A 646 -2.10 11.39 -35.73
C GLU A 646 -0.83 11.12 -34.92
N SER A 647 -0.92 11.17 -33.59
CA SER A 647 0.16 10.79 -32.67
C SER A 647 0.19 9.29 -32.33
N GLU A 648 -0.59 8.49 -33.07
CA GLU A 648 -0.81 7.06 -32.82
C GLU A 648 -1.41 6.78 -31.43
N GLY A 649 -2.10 7.76 -30.85
CA GLY A 649 -2.76 7.66 -29.55
C GLY A 649 -4.19 7.16 -29.67
N ARG A 650 -4.67 6.48 -28.62
CA ARG A 650 -6.06 6.03 -28.48
C ARG A 650 -6.65 6.57 -27.18
N PHE A 651 -7.98 6.65 -27.12
CA PHE A 651 -8.66 6.89 -25.86
C PHE A 651 -8.94 5.55 -25.19
N LEU A 652 -8.41 5.35 -23.99
CA LEU A 652 -8.62 4.13 -23.20
C LEU A 652 -9.39 4.46 -21.93
N GLN A 653 -10.43 3.68 -21.63
CA GLN A 653 -11.15 3.77 -20.37
C GLN A 653 -10.82 2.58 -19.47
N GLN A 654 -10.47 2.86 -18.21
CA GLN A 654 -10.28 1.83 -17.21
C GLN A 654 -11.63 1.27 -16.76
N ASN A 655 -11.86 -0.02 -17.00
CA ASN A 655 -13.03 -0.72 -16.49
C ASN A 655 -12.98 -0.77 -14.96
N PHE A 656 -13.95 -0.15 -14.30
CA PHE A 656 -13.94 -0.04 -12.83
C PHE A 656 -14.20 -1.37 -12.09
N ARG A 657 -14.55 -2.44 -12.81
CA ARG A 657 -14.84 -3.75 -12.23
C ARG A 657 -13.66 -4.70 -12.34
N THR A 658 -13.02 -4.75 -13.50
CA THR A 658 -11.89 -5.64 -13.79
C THR A 658 -10.54 -4.94 -13.63
N GLY A 659 -10.48 -3.64 -13.88
CA GLY A 659 -9.23 -2.87 -13.90
C GLY A 659 -8.62 -2.74 -15.28
N ASP A 660 -9.10 -3.52 -16.25
CA ASP A 660 -8.59 -3.54 -17.63
C ASP A 660 -8.81 -2.22 -18.34
N TRP A 661 -7.90 -1.90 -19.27
CA TRP A 661 -8.06 -0.78 -20.18
C TRP A 661 -8.80 -1.22 -21.44
N GLN A 662 -9.89 -0.51 -21.77
CA GLN A 662 -10.71 -0.78 -22.94
C GLN A 662 -10.58 0.37 -23.94
N ILE A 663 -10.41 0.05 -25.23
CA ILE A 663 -10.40 1.05 -26.29
C ILE A 663 -11.80 1.65 -26.40
N MET A 664 -11.90 2.97 -26.26
CA MET A 664 -13.14 3.72 -26.42
C MET A 664 -13.44 3.84 -27.91
N ASP A 665 -14.71 3.70 -28.29
CA ASP A 665 -15.11 4.03 -29.66
C ASP A 665 -15.06 5.55 -29.91
N GLU A 666 -15.18 5.96 -31.18
CA GLU A 666 -15.09 7.37 -31.56
C GLU A 666 -16.18 8.23 -30.88
N GLU A 667 -17.38 7.69 -30.65
CA GLU A 667 -18.46 8.43 -29.99
C GLU A 667 -18.16 8.62 -28.50
N GLU A 668 -17.72 7.56 -27.82
CA GLU A 668 -17.28 7.60 -26.42
C GLU A 668 -16.10 8.56 -26.22
N ALA A 669 -15.08 8.48 -27.08
CA ALA A 669 -13.93 9.38 -27.05
C ALA A 669 -14.36 10.84 -27.27
N ARG A 670 -15.25 11.10 -28.26
CA ARG A 670 -15.81 12.43 -28.51
C ARG A 670 -16.54 12.99 -27.29
N LEU A 671 -17.28 12.15 -26.56
CA LEU A 671 -17.97 12.54 -25.33
C LEU A 671 -17.00 12.94 -24.21
N VAL A 672 -15.87 12.25 -24.07
CA VAL A 672 -14.81 12.63 -23.15
C VAL A 672 -14.22 13.98 -23.55
N VAL A 673 -13.84 14.13 -24.81
CA VAL A 673 -13.33 15.41 -25.37
C VAL A 673 -14.29 16.57 -25.10
N HIS A 674 -15.58 16.35 -25.32
CA HIS A 674 -16.61 17.34 -25.04
C HIS A 674 -16.67 17.72 -23.54
N ASP A 675 -16.73 16.73 -22.66
CA ASP A 675 -16.80 16.93 -21.20
C ASP A 675 -15.54 17.67 -20.68
N ASP A 676 -14.36 17.35 -21.22
CA ASP A 676 -13.07 17.98 -20.93
C ASP A 676 -13.04 19.45 -21.37
N LEU A 677 -13.37 19.74 -22.63
CA LEU A 677 -13.41 21.12 -23.15
C LEU A 677 -14.43 22.00 -22.39
N ILE A 678 -15.57 21.44 -21.98
CA ILE A 678 -16.54 22.18 -21.14
C ILE A 678 -15.99 22.44 -19.75
N ALA A 679 -15.39 21.42 -19.11
CA ALA A 679 -14.83 21.54 -17.78
C ALA A 679 -13.74 22.61 -17.75
N TRP A 680 -12.85 22.63 -18.74
CA TRP A 680 -11.78 23.62 -18.89
C TRP A 680 -12.26 25.01 -19.31
N SER A 681 -13.48 25.15 -19.85
CA SER A 681 -14.05 26.47 -20.15
C SER A 681 -14.23 27.37 -18.92
N LYS A 682 -14.26 26.79 -17.71
CA LYS A 682 -14.31 27.50 -16.43
C LYS A 682 -13.66 26.67 -15.32
N GLN A 683 -12.71 27.26 -14.59
CA GLN A 683 -12.06 26.60 -13.44
C GLN A 683 -13.03 25.94 -12.45
N LEU A 684 -14.17 26.59 -12.16
CA LEU A 684 -15.17 26.03 -11.26
C LEU A 684 -15.79 24.72 -11.79
N LEU A 685 -15.99 24.58 -13.10
CA LEU A 685 -16.56 23.36 -13.70
C LEU A 685 -15.55 22.21 -13.65
N TRP A 686 -14.27 22.49 -13.92
CA TRP A 686 -13.18 21.53 -13.72
C TRP A 686 -13.13 20.99 -12.29
N VAL A 687 -13.10 21.88 -11.30
CA VAL A 687 -13.10 21.49 -9.87
C VAL A 687 -14.34 20.70 -9.49
N LEU A 688 -15.53 21.09 -9.99
CA LEU A 688 -16.78 20.37 -9.72
C LEU A 688 -16.79 18.98 -10.36
N ARG A 689 -16.35 18.86 -11.60
CA ARG A 689 -16.24 17.57 -12.29
C ARG A 689 -15.30 16.65 -11.52
N ARG A 690 -14.09 17.10 -11.21
CA ARG A 690 -13.08 16.32 -10.47
C ARG A 690 -13.62 15.88 -9.10
N SER A 691 -14.31 16.77 -8.39
CA SER A 691 -14.98 16.43 -7.13
C SER A 691 -16.04 15.34 -7.29
N ILE A 692 -16.80 15.35 -8.39
CA ILE A 692 -17.78 14.31 -8.69
C ILE A 692 -17.09 12.98 -9.02
N ASP A 693 -16.04 13.01 -9.83
CA ASP A 693 -15.27 11.81 -10.20
C ASP A 693 -14.62 11.18 -8.95
N HIS A 694 -14.09 12.00 -8.03
CA HIS A 694 -13.61 11.54 -6.71
C HIS A 694 -14.69 10.82 -5.90
N MET A 695 -15.90 11.40 -5.83
CA MET A 695 -17.02 10.75 -5.13
C MET A 695 -17.44 9.44 -5.81
N VAL A 696 -17.42 9.38 -7.15
CA VAL A 696 -17.73 8.16 -7.90
C VAL A 696 -16.68 7.09 -7.61
N ALA A 697 -15.40 7.43 -7.62
CA ALA A 697 -14.29 6.54 -7.30
C ALA A 697 -14.37 6.05 -5.84
N ASP A 698 -14.67 6.91 -4.87
CA ASP A 698 -14.90 6.53 -3.47
C ASP A 698 -16.06 5.52 -3.33
N TYR A 699 -17.14 5.69 -4.09
CA TYR A 699 -18.24 4.73 -4.10
C TYR A 699 -17.93 3.43 -4.85
N ARG A 700 -16.90 3.39 -5.70
CA ARG A 700 -16.46 2.20 -6.43
C ARG A 700 -15.40 1.41 -5.68
N PHE A 701 -14.46 2.11 -5.05
CA PHE A 701 -13.23 1.53 -4.49
C PHE A 701 -13.05 1.76 -2.99
N GLY A 702 -13.78 2.71 -2.41
CA GLY A 702 -13.72 3.00 -0.98
C GLY A 702 -14.50 2.00 -0.11
N LEU A 703 -14.49 2.25 1.19
CA LEU A 703 -15.08 1.38 2.22
C LEU A 703 -16.52 0.93 1.92
N PHE A 704 -17.34 1.83 1.38
CA PHE A 704 -18.78 1.62 1.23
C PHE A 704 -19.16 1.02 -0.12
N ARG A 705 -18.21 0.62 -0.96
CA ARG A 705 -18.45 0.14 -2.32
C ARG A 705 -19.44 -1.04 -2.44
N GLN A 706 -19.53 -1.85 -1.40
CA GLN A 706 -20.45 -2.99 -1.36
C GLN A 706 -21.88 -2.63 -0.91
N THR A 707 -22.13 -1.39 -0.48
CA THR A 707 -23.45 -0.97 -0.06
C THR A 707 -24.35 -0.66 -1.26
N SER A 708 -25.65 -0.94 -1.14
CA SER A 708 -26.63 -0.57 -2.16
C SER A 708 -26.63 0.95 -2.41
N LEU A 709 -26.48 1.75 -1.34
CA LEU A 709 -26.39 3.21 -1.44
C LEU A 709 -25.23 3.65 -2.33
N ALA A 710 -24.05 3.05 -2.19
CA ALA A 710 -22.91 3.38 -3.05
C ALA A 710 -23.22 3.09 -4.53
N ARG A 711 -23.79 1.92 -4.84
CA ARG A 711 -24.17 1.54 -6.21
C ARG A 711 -25.17 2.51 -6.84
N TYR A 712 -26.21 2.93 -6.10
CA TYR A 712 -27.17 3.92 -6.59
C TYR A 712 -26.56 5.32 -6.70
N SER A 713 -25.71 5.72 -5.75
CA SER A 713 -25.08 7.04 -5.73
C SER A 713 -24.17 7.26 -6.93
N GLN A 714 -23.47 6.23 -7.40
CA GLN A 714 -22.66 6.30 -8.63
C GLN A 714 -23.50 6.76 -9.83
N VAL A 715 -24.69 6.19 -10.03
CA VAL A 715 -25.59 6.55 -11.14
C VAL A 715 -26.06 8.01 -11.02
N HIS A 716 -26.44 8.43 -9.82
CA HIS A 716 -26.88 9.81 -9.58
C HIS A 716 -25.75 10.83 -9.76
N LEU A 717 -24.54 10.50 -9.33
CA LEU A 717 -23.36 11.35 -9.51
C LEU A 717 -22.96 11.48 -10.98
N LEU A 718 -22.97 10.39 -11.74
CA LEU A 718 -22.73 10.44 -13.19
C LEU A 718 -23.80 11.27 -13.92
N HIS A 719 -25.06 11.19 -13.48
CA HIS A 719 -26.12 12.05 -13.99
C HIS A 719 -25.92 13.52 -13.63
N LEU A 720 -25.50 13.79 -12.39
CA LEU A 720 -25.15 15.14 -11.92
C LEU A 720 -23.99 15.70 -12.75
N ARG A 721 -22.94 14.91 -13.02
CA ARG A 721 -21.80 15.29 -13.87
C ARG A 721 -22.28 15.79 -15.23
N ARG A 722 -23.07 14.98 -15.93
CA ARG A 722 -23.65 15.34 -17.24
C ARG A 722 -24.50 16.60 -17.17
N THR A 723 -25.27 16.78 -16.10
CA THR A 723 -26.12 17.96 -15.89
C THR A 723 -25.29 19.23 -15.66
N VAL A 724 -24.24 19.15 -14.83
CA VAL A 724 -23.33 20.25 -14.52
C VAL A 724 -22.54 20.69 -15.75
N LEU A 725 -22.09 19.73 -16.56
CA LEU A 725 -21.41 19.99 -17.83
C LEU A 725 -22.38 20.43 -18.93
N GLY A 726 -23.66 20.62 -18.64
CA GLY A 726 -24.63 21.11 -19.62
C GLY A 726 -24.84 20.16 -20.79
N ASN A 727 -24.51 18.88 -20.58
CA ASN A 727 -24.56 17.83 -21.57
C ASN A 727 -26.03 17.43 -21.77
N ARG A 728 -26.80 18.34 -22.37
CA ARG A 728 -28.11 18.05 -22.97
C ARG A 728 -27.82 17.37 -24.31
N LEU A 729 -27.13 16.24 -24.28
CA LEU A 729 -27.29 15.28 -25.37
C LEU A 729 -28.79 15.12 -25.51
N VAL A 730 -29.27 15.58 -26.65
CA VAL A 730 -30.59 15.32 -27.14
C VAL A 730 -30.72 13.82 -26.93
N LEU A 731 -31.48 13.40 -25.91
CA LEU A 731 -32.06 12.07 -25.89
C LEU A 731 -32.83 12.06 -27.19
N SER A 732 -32.15 11.63 -28.25
CA SER A 732 -32.69 11.40 -29.56
C SER A 732 -33.78 10.43 -29.23
N LYS A 733 -34.99 10.96 -29.12
CA LYS A 733 -36.18 10.16 -29.09
C LYS A 733 -36.07 9.45 -30.43
N SER A 734 -35.57 8.22 -30.40
CA SER A 734 -36.01 7.18 -31.28
C SER A 734 -37.52 7.04 -31.05
N SER A 735 -38.23 8.06 -31.51
CA SER A 735 -39.67 8.17 -31.58
C SER A 735 -39.99 7.51 -32.90
N ARG A 736 -40.08 6.18 -32.88
CA ARG A 736 -41.11 5.55 -33.67
C ARG A 736 -42.36 5.51 -32.80
N ASN A 737 -43.17 6.56 -32.99
CA ASN A 737 -44.59 6.66 -32.63
C ASN A 737 -44.93 6.65 -31.13
N GLY A 738 -45.05 7.85 -30.55
CA GLY A 738 -45.75 8.04 -29.28
C GLY A 738 -45.49 9.43 -28.70
N ARG A 739 -46.57 10.17 -28.44
CA ARG A 739 -46.56 11.56 -27.93
C ARG A 739 -45.57 11.78 -26.77
N PRO A 740 -44.92 12.96 -26.66
CA PRO A 740 -44.17 13.33 -25.47
C PRO A 740 -45.08 13.38 -24.24
N PRO A 741 -44.73 12.77 -23.09
CA PRO A 741 -45.31 13.18 -21.82
C PRO A 741 -44.76 14.56 -21.44
N SER A 742 -45.58 15.38 -20.79
CA SER A 742 -45.22 16.71 -20.30
C SER A 742 -44.15 16.62 -19.21
N LEU A 743 -43.20 17.58 -19.22
CA LEU A 743 -42.06 17.66 -18.30
C LEU A 743 -42.45 17.81 -16.81
N GLN A 744 -43.73 17.93 -16.49
CA GLN A 744 -44.24 18.15 -15.13
C GLN A 744 -44.50 16.86 -14.33
N SER A 745 -44.45 15.67 -14.96
CA SER A 745 -44.68 14.39 -14.27
C SER A 745 -43.40 13.69 -13.77
N GLN A 746 -42.21 14.16 -14.13
CA GLN A 746 -40.94 13.51 -13.73
C GLN A 746 -40.32 14.07 -12.43
N LEU A 747 -40.90 15.10 -11.83
CA LEU A 747 -40.41 15.69 -10.57
C LEU A 747 -41.30 15.38 -9.34
N SER A 748 -42.29 14.50 -9.48
CA SER A 748 -43.04 13.98 -8.33
C SER A 748 -42.30 12.80 -7.71
N LEU A 749 -41.46 13.07 -6.71
CA LEU A 749 -40.96 12.06 -5.78
C LEU A 749 -42.13 11.49 -4.97
N SER A 750 -42.71 10.39 -5.44
CA SER A 750 -43.57 9.53 -4.62
C SER A 750 -42.73 8.43 -3.95
N PRO A 751 -43.01 8.05 -2.69
CA PRO A 751 -42.28 7.00 -2.00
C PRO A 751 -42.60 5.65 -2.66
N LEU A 752 -41.58 5.01 -3.25
CA LEU A 752 -41.76 3.77 -4.01
C LEU A 752 -41.96 2.56 -3.08
N ARG A 753 -43.16 1.98 -3.22
CA ARG A 753 -43.60 0.69 -2.71
C ARG A 753 -42.94 -0.43 -3.54
N ILE A 754 -42.29 -1.37 -2.87
CA ILE A 754 -41.65 -2.53 -3.50
C ILE A 754 -42.73 -3.58 -3.76
N GLU A 755 -43.01 -3.86 -5.04
CA GLU A 755 -43.71 -5.09 -5.45
C GLU A 755 -42.74 -6.01 -6.17
N ALA A 756 -42.75 -7.27 -5.74
CA ALA A 756 -41.90 -8.35 -6.19
C ALA A 756 -42.26 -8.77 -7.63
N LEU A 757 -41.25 -8.89 -8.49
CA LEU A 757 -41.38 -9.43 -9.84
C LEU A 757 -41.31 -10.96 -9.80
N SER A 758 -42.46 -11.61 -9.92
CA SER A 758 -42.59 -13.02 -10.26
C SER A 758 -43.09 -13.18 -11.70
N HIS A 759 -42.40 -14.03 -12.46
CA HIS A 759 -42.78 -14.65 -13.74
C HIS A 759 -42.93 -13.76 -14.98
N ILE A 760 -41.95 -13.84 -15.88
CA ILE A 760 -42.15 -13.61 -17.32
C ILE A 760 -41.52 -14.77 -18.10
N THR A 761 -42.37 -15.51 -18.80
CA THR A 761 -42.05 -16.57 -19.75
C THR A 761 -41.62 -15.93 -21.07
N ILE A 762 -40.48 -16.35 -21.63
CA ILE A 762 -39.88 -15.77 -22.84
C ILE A 762 -40.28 -16.57 -24.09
N HIS A 763 -40.79 -15.87 -25.11
CA HIS A 763 -40.87 -16.39 -26.47
C HIS A 763 -39.56 -16.13 -27.23
N ARG A 764 -39.01 -17.21 -27.78
CA ARG A 764 -37.78 -17.29 -28.58
C ARG A 764 -38.02 -16.80 -30.01
N ARG A 765 -37.19 -15.89 -30.52
CA ARG A 765 -36.77 -15.87 -31.94
C ARG A 765 -35.47 -15.09 -32.09
N SER A 766 -34.39 -15.86 -32.30
CA SER A 766 -33.08 -15.41 -32.75
C SER A 766 -33.05 -15.45 -34.28
N LEU A 767 -32.50 -14.41 -34.91
CA LEU A 767 -31.85 -14.47 -36.21
C LEU A 767 -30.72 -13.43 -36.22
N LEU A 768 -29.54 -13.85 -35.76
CA LEU A 768 -28.25 -13.27 -36.17
C LEU A 768 -27.48 -14.36 -36.93
N PRO A 769 -26.65 -13.98 -37.91
CA PRO A 769 -25.88 -14.94 -38.71
C PRO A 769 -24.83 -15.65 -37.83
N PRO A 770 -24.48 -16.92 -38.13
CA PRO A 770 -23.53 -17.66 -37.33
C PRO A 770 -22.14 -17.03 -37.42
N ALA A 771 -21.49 -16.88 -36.25
CA ALA A 771 -20.05 -16.70 -36.18
C ALA A 771 -19.36 -17.86 -36.88
N VAL A 772 -18.28 -17.56 -37.60
CA VAL A 772 -17.41 -18.59 -38.18
C VAL A 772 -16.89 -19.44 -37.02
N PRO A 773 -17.17 -20.76 -36.97
CA PRO A 773 -16.67 -21.59 -35.89
C PRO A 773 -15.14 -21.64 -35.99
N LEU A 774 -14.46 -21.36 -34.87
CA LEU A 774 -13.05 -21.69 -34.71
C LEU A 774 -12.89 -23.21 -34.97
N PRO A 775 -11.77 -23.65 -35.57
CA PRO A 775 -11.55 -25.06 -35.80
C PRO A 775 -11.58 -25.80 -34.45
N GLU A 776 -12.34 -26.88 -34.39
CA GLU A 776 -12.55 -27.65 -33.17
C GLU A 776 -11.25 -28.39 -32.80
N ILE A 777 -10.67 -28.11 -31.63
CA ILE A 777 -9.53 -28.87 -31.08
C ILE A 777 -10.02 -30.28 -30.76
N ARG A 778 -9.37 -31.29 -31.34
CA ARG A 778 -9.69 -32.72 -31.19
C ARG A 778 -8.44 -33.52 -30.88
N GLU A 779 -8.61 -34.77 -30.44
CA GLU A 779 -7.50 -35.73 -30.37
C GLU A 779 -6.68 -35.75 -31.67
N GLY A 780 -5.35 -35.69 -31.54
CA GLY A 780 -4.39 -35.52 -32.63
C GLY A 780 -4.15 -34.06 -33.06
N SER A 781 -4.84 -33.08 -32.47
CA SER A 781 -4.59 -31.66 -32.76
C SER A 781 -3.29 -31.21 -32.12
N ARG A 782 -2.46 -30.50 -32.89
CA ARG A 782 -1.30 -29.79 -32.34
C ARG A 782 -1.76 -28.53 -31.64
N VAL A 783 -1.29 -28.36 -30.42
CA VAL A 783 -1.68 -27.27 -29.53
C VAL A 783 -0.47 -26.72 -28.81
N TRP A 784 -0.61 -25.50 -28.31
CA TRP A 784 0.23 -24.97 -27.25
C TRP A 784 -0.47 -25.26 -25.93
N CYS A 785 0.25 -25.82 -24.97
CA CYS A 785 -0.22 -26.18 -23.63
C CYS A 785 0.55 -25.35 -22.59
N ASN A 786 -0.16 -24.67 -21.70
CA ASN A 786 0.44 -23.95 -20.57
C ASN A 786 0.50 -24.87 -19.34
N LEU A 787 1.68 -25.01 -18.73
CA LEU A 787 1.86 -25.80 -17.51
C LEU A 787 1.56 -24.91 -16.29
N GLN A 788 0.45 -25.18 -15.59
CA GLN A 788 -0.11 -24.35 -14.50
C GLN A 788 0.83 -24.02 -13.31
N ASN A 789 2.07 -24.52 -13.27
CA ASN A 789 3.06 -24.26 -12.20
C ASN A 789 4.36 -23.59 -12.69
N MET A 790 4.51 -23.28 -13.98
CA MET A 790 5.66 -22.54 -14.50
C MET A 790 5.13 -21.30 -15.23
N GLU A 791 5.57 -20.13 -14.79
CA GLU A 791 5.07 -18.84 -15.28
C GLU A 791 5.19 -18.74 -16.80
N TRP A 792 4.03 -18.68 -17.48
CA TRP A 792 3.89 -18.24 -18.89
C TRP A 792 4.54 -19.08 -19.98
N ASP A 793 5.05 -20.25 -19.62
CA ASP A 793 5.69 -21.16 -20.56
C ASP A 793 4.63 -21.99 -21.30
N TRP A 794 4.41 -21.65 -22.57
CA TRP A 794 3.60 -22.45 -23.49
C TRP A 794 4.50 -23.47 -24.16
N TYR A 795 4.14 -24.75 -24.02
CA TYR A 795 4.86 -25.87 -24.60
C TYR A 795 4.08 -26.42 -25.79
N PRO A 796 4.74 -26.69 -26.92
CA PRO A 796 4.09 -27.33 -28.04
C PRO A 796 3.78 -28.79 -27.66
N GLY A 797 2.60 -29.26 -28.04
CA GLY A 797 2.19 -30.63 -27.79
C GLY A 797 1.09 -31.09 -28.74
N VAL A 798 0.70 -32.35 -28.60
CA VAL A 798 -0.40 -32.97 -29.33
C VAL A 798 -1.43 -33.42 -28.31
N VAL A 799 -2.69 -33.05 -28.52
CA VAL A 799 -3.80 -33.58 -27.72
C VAL A 799 -3.87 -35.08 -27.94
N GLU A 800 -3.54 -35.87 -26.93
CA GLU A 800 -3.60 -37.33 -26.99
C GLU A 800 -5.03 -37.81 -26.69
N ASN A 801 -5.68 -37.17 -25.72
CA ASN A 801 -7.03 -37.50 -25.26
C ASN A 801 -7.79 -36.22 -24.90
N ALA A 802 -9.11 -36.21 -25.09
CA ALA A 802 -9.97 -35.10 -24.69
C ALA A 802 -11.15 -35.65 -23.88
N ASP A 803 -11.52 -34.96 -22.79
CA ASP A 803 -12.68 -35.36 -22.01
C ASP A 803 -13.99 -35.27 -22.83
N GLU A 804 -15.06 -35.92 -22.37
CA GLU A 804 -16.33 -36.00 -23.12
C GLU A 804 -16.93 -34.62 -23.47
N ASN A 805 -16.56 -33.56 -22.75
CA ASN A 805 -17.06 -32.19 -22.94
C ASN A 805 -16.05 -31.24 -23.62
N TYR A 806 -14.83 -31.69 -23.93
CA TYR A 806 -13.74 -30.85 -24.45
C TYR A 806 -13.44 -29.62 -23.57
N GLU A 807 -13.53 -29.80 -22.26
CA GLU A 807 -13.14 -28.85 -21.23
C GLU A 807 -11.73 -29.16 -20.69
N PHE A 808 -11.30 -30.42 -20.75
CA PHE A 808 -9.97 -30.87 -20.34
C PHE A 808 -9.34 -31.79 -21.38
N PHE A 809 -8.01 -31.74 -21.49
CA PHE A 809 -7.26 -32.50 -22.49
C PHE A 809 -5.97 -33.06 -21.89
N ASP A 810 -5.59 -34.25 -22.30
CA ASP A 810 -4.26 -34.79 -22.05
C ASP A 810 -3.37 -34.39 -23.22
N VAL A 811 -2.31 -33.65 -22.96
CA VAL A 811 -1.40 -33.13 -23.99
C VAL A 811 -0.04 -33.80 -23.88
N ALA A 812 0.32 -34.56 -24.91
CA ALA A 812 1.67 -35.09 -25.07
C ALA A 812 2.58 -33.98 -25.62
N LEU A 813 3.48 -33.47 -24.78
CA LEU A 813 4.48 -32.48 -25.15
C LEU A 813 5.53 -33.09 -26.08
N GLU A 814 6.24 -32.24 -26.83
CA GLU A 814 7.24 -32.69 -27.81
C GLU A 814 8.47 -33.38 -27.20
N ASP A 815 8.71 -33.20 -25.90
CA ASP A 815 9.76 -33.91 -25.14
C ASP A 815 9.32 -35.34 -24.69
N GLY A 816 8.08 -35.72 -25.00
CA GLY A 816 7.50 -37.01 -24.66
C GLY A 816 6.80 -37.07 -23.30
N PHE A 817 6.74 -35.96 -22.55
CA PHE A 817 5.98 -35.87 -21.31
C PHE A 817 4.48 -35.65 -21.60
N ILE A 818 3.60 -36.34 -20.87
CA ILE A 818 2.14 -36.17 -21.00
C ILE A 818 1.65 -35.36 -19.82
N VAL A 819 0.94 -34.27 -20.12
CA VAL A 819 0.29 -33.41 -19.14
C VAL A 819 -1.19 -33.77 -19.16
N GLU A 820 -1.67 -34.37 -18.08
CA GLU A 820 -3.06 -34.79 -17.93
C GLU A 820 -3.94 -33.61 -17.48
N ASP A 821 -5.22 -33.65 -17.81
CA ASP A 821 -6.25 -32.70 -17.34
C ASP A 821 -5.95 -31.21 -17.61
N VAL A 822 -5.33 -30.89 -18.74
CA VAL A 822 -5.06 -29.50 -19.14
C VAL A 822 -6.37 -28.81 -19.52
N ALA A 823 -6.74 -27.74 -18.82
CA ALA A 823 -7.98 -27.02 -19.08
C ALA A 823 -7.96 -26.39 -20.48
N LYS A 824 -9.11 -26.33 -21.15
CA LYS A 824 -9.27 -25.72 -22.48
C LYS A 824 -8.69 -24.32 -22.61
N ILE A 825 -8.74 -23.53 -21.54
CA ILE A 825 -8.19 -22.16 -21.52
C ILE A 825 -6.66 -22.13 -21.59
N ASP A 826 -6.03 -23.21 -21.13
CA ASP A 826 -4.58 -23.45 -21.11
C ASP A 826 -4.11 -24.19 -22.37
N ILE A 827 -5.00 -24.31 -23.38
CA ILE A 827 -4.73 -24.93 -24.66
C ILE A 827 -5.09 -23.98 -25.79
N ARG A 828 -4.16 -23.78 -26.71
CA ARG A 828 -4.38 -22.96 -27.91
C ARG A 828 -4.06 -23.75 -29.15
N GLN A 829 -4.87 -23.61 -30.19
CA GLN A 829 -4.59 -24.28 -31.45
C GLN A 829 -3.28 -23.74 -32.05
N TYR A 830 -2.37 -24.64 -32.40
CA TYR A 830 -1.12 -24.26 -33.06
C TYR A 830 -1.45 -23.64 -34.44
N PRO A 831 -1.07 -22.37 -34.71
CA PRO A 831 -1.50 -21.68 -35.91
C PRO A 831 -0.97 -22.37 -37.18
N HIS A 832 -1.81 -22.44 -38.22
CA HIS A 832 -1.38 -22.93 -39.53
C HIS A 832 -0.40 -21.93 -40.16
N ILE A 833 0.87 -22.32 -40.23
CA ILE A 833 1.92 -21.51 -40.86
C ILE A 833 1.69 -21.44 -42.36
N LYS A 834 1.87 -20.24 -42.91
CA LYS A 834 1.82 -19.94 -44.34
C LYS A 834 3.07 -19.14 -44.71
N GLU A 835 3.45 -19.20 -45.97
CA GLU A 835 4.48 -18.33 -46.53
C GLU A 835 4.12 -16.85 -46.29
N GLY A 836 5.11 -16.05 -45.91
CA GLY A 836 5.00 -14.64 -45.56
C GLY A 836 4.67 -14.35 -44.08
N ILE A 837 4.50 -15.37 -43.23
CA ILE A 837 4.28 -15.16 -41.79
C ILE A 837 5.61 -14.90 -41.08
N ARG A 838 5.63 -13.89 -40.20
CA ARG A 838 6.75 -13.62 -39.28
C ARG A 838 6.82 -14.72 -38.21
N VAL A 839 8.01 -15.22 -37.97
CA VAL A 839 8.32 -16.25 -36.96
C VAL A 839 9.58 -15.85 -36.21
N HIS A 840 9.85 -16.47 -35.06
CA HIS A 840 11.21 -16.60 -34.56
C HIS A 840 11.65 -18.04 -34.79
N GLY A 841 12.79 -18.22 -35.47
CA GLY A 841 13.42 -19.53 -35.67
C GLY A 841 14.59 -19.71 -34.69
N CYS A 842 14.69 -20.88 -34.06
CA CYS A 842 15.70 -21.17 -33.05
C CYS A 842 16.85 -21.99 -33.65
N PHE A 843 18.08 -21.58 -33.37
CA PHE A 843 19.29 -22.24 -33.89
C PHE A 843 19.76 -23.35 -32.94
N GLY A 844 19.85 -24.60 -33.43
CA GLY A 844 20.21 -25.77 -32.62
C GLY A 844 19.01 -26.54 -32.04
N ASP A 845 19.28 -27.54 -31.18
CA ASP A 845 18.24 -28.44 -30.62
C ASP A 845 17.47 -27.83 -29.41
N GLY A 846 17.77 -26.58 -29.03
CA GLY A 846 17.16 -25.87 -27.91
C GLY A 846 16.44 -24.58 -28.30
N LEU A 847 15.65 -24.03 -27.36
CA LEU A 847 14.90 -22.76 -27.52
C LEU A 847 15.69 -21.54 -26.99
N GLU A 848 16.98 -21.69 -26.72
CA GLU A 848 17.79 -20.66 -26.05
C GLU A 848 18.23 -19.53 -27.02
N ASP A 849 18.37 -19.82 -28.32
CA ASP A 849 18.86 -18.86 -29.34
C ASP A 849 17.85 -18.74 -30.50
N CYS A 850 16.82 -17.90 -30.36
CA CYS A 850 15.79 -17.69 -31.38
C CYS A 850 15.84 -16.30 -32.01
N PHE A 851 15.82 -16.24 -33.34
CA PHE A 851 15.96 -15.01 -34.11
C PHE A 851 14.70 -14.73 -34.94
N PRO A 852 14.25 -13.47 -35.05
CA PRO A 852 13.11 -13.12 -35.87
C PRO A 852 13.41 -13.34 -37.35
N GLY A 853 12.42 -13.82 -38.09
CA GLY A 853 12.49 -14.04 -39.52
C GLY A 853 11.12 -14.15 -40.17
N THR A 854 11.12 -14.37 -41.48
CA THR A 854 9.90 -14.56 -42.28
C THR A 854 9.93 -15.92 -42.95
N VAL A 855 8.83 -16.65 -42.85
CA VAL A 855 8.68 -17.93 -43.53
C VAL A 855 8.60 -17.69 -45.04
N PHE A 856 9.64 -18.04 -45.79
CA PHE A 856 9.64 -17.91 -47.26
C PHE A 856 9.13 -19.16 -47.97
N HIS A 857 9.10 -20.31 -47.29
CA HIS A 857 8.59 -21.56 -47.85
C HIS A 857 7.98 -22.47 -46.78
N VAL A 858 6.87 -23.14 -47.08
CA VAL A 858 6.27 -24.16 -46.19
C VAL A 858 6.25 -25.52 -46.90
N MET A 859 6.90 -26.51 -46.32
CA MET A 859 7.04 -27.85 -46.91
C MET A 859 5.86 -28.77 -46.57
N PRO A 860 5.62 -29.87 -47.33
CA PRO A 860 4.52 -30.80 -47.07
C PRO A 860 4.57 -31.49 -45.70
N ASN A 861 5.77 -31.66 -45.13
CA ASN A 861 5.97 -32.19 -43.77
C ASN A 861 5.84 -31.12 -42.67
N ARG A 862 5.49 -29.88 -43.05
CA ARG A 862 5.36 -28.69 -42.21
C ARG A 862 6.68 -28.07 -41.73
N ASP A 863 7.82 -28.55 -42.19
CA ASP A 863 9.06 -27.78 -42.03
C ASP A 863 8.93 -26.48 -42.82
N VAL A 864 9.63 -25.44 -42.38
CA VAL A 864 9.58 -24.12 -43.02
C VAL A 864 10.98 -23.67 -43.40
N GLY A 865 11.08 -22.95 -44.51
CA GLY A 865 12.23 -22.11 -44.79
C GLY A 865 12.05 -20.76 -44.11
N ILE A 866 13.01 -20.34 -43.29
CA ILE A 866 13.01 -19.04 -42.61
C ILE A 866 14.13 -18.18 -43.18
N GLU A 867 13.77 -16.97 -43.61
CA GLU A 867 14.71 -15.89 -43.92
C GLU A 867 14.73 -14.96 -42.71
N TYR A 868 15.82 -14.97 -41.95
CA TYR A 868 16.00 -14.19 -40.74
C TYR A 868 16.20 -12.70 -41.05
N ASP A 869 15.88 -11.83 -40.10
CA ASP A 869 15.93 -10.37 -40.28
C ASP A 869 17.35 -9.84 -40.55
N ASP A 870 18.39 -10.61 -40.22
CA ASP A 870 19.81 -10.31 -40.50
C ASP A 870 20.26 -10.75 -41.91
N GLY A 871 19.38 -11.40 -42.67
CA GLY A 871 19.62 -11.88 -44.03
C GLY A 871 20.09 -13.33 -44.12
N ASP A 872 20.25 -14.03 -43.00
CA ASP A 872 20.55 -15.47 -43.01
C ASP A 872 19.30 -16.28 -43.40
N VAL A 873 19.54 -17.45 -44.01
CA VAL A 873 18.47 -18.32 -44.49
C VAL A 873 18.69 -19.73 -43.99
N GLU A 874 17.70 -20.29 -43.31
CA GLU A 874 17.67 -21.69 -42.89
C GLU A 874 16.51 -22.41 -43.58
N ASP A 875 16.83 -23.45 -44.33
CA ASP A 875 15.86 -24.27 -45.04
C ASP A 875 15.56 -25.52 -44.21
N ARG A 876 14.28 -25.92 -44.11
CA ARG A 876 13.81 -27.07 -43.31
C ARG A 876 13.87 -26.90 -41.78
N VAL A 877 13.51 -25.73 -41.27
CA VAL A 877 13.32 -25.54 -39.82
C VAL A 877 12.08 -26.33 -39.38
N PRO A 878 12.21 -27.33 -38.48
CA PRO A 878 11.07 -28.12 -38.04
C PRO A 878 10.14 -27.29 -37.14
N PRO A 879 8.84 -27.63 -37.02
CA PRO A 879 7.88 -26.92 -36.17
C PRO A 879 8.25 -26.76 -34.70
N SER A 880 9.15 -27.61 -34.19
CA SER A 880 9.68 -27.52 -32.83
C SER A 880 10.72 -26.41 -32.66
N ARG A 881 11.24 -25.85 -33.77
CA ARG A 881 12.31 -24.84 -33.80
C ARG A 881 11.85 -23.50 -34.34
N TYR A 882 10.55 -23.23 -34.39
CA TYR A 882 10.05 -21.90 -34.68
C TYR A 882 8.69 -21.61 -34.05
N PHE A 883 8.37 -20.33 -33.84
CA PHE A 883 7.06 -19.90 -33.31
C PHE A 883 6.62 -18.55 -33.91
N VAL A 884 5.31 -18.25 -33.88
CA VAL A 884 4.72 -17.03 -34.48
C VAL A 884 4.48 -15.96 -33.39
N PRO A 885 5.00 -14.72 -33.54
CA PRO A 885 4.69 -13.60 -32.65
C PRO A 885 3.18 -13.32 -32.55
N PRO A 886 2.67 -12.81 -31.41
CA PRO A 886 3.39 -12.02 -30.40
C PRO A 886 4.11 -12.85 -29.32
N PHE A 887 4.08 -14.18 -29.42
CA PHE A 887 4.54 -15.07 -28.36
C PHE A 887 6.04 -15.40 -28.48
N ALA A 888 6.92 -14.46 -28.13
CA ALA A 888 8.32 -14.79 -27.86
C ALA A 888 8.52 -14.99 -26.35
N TYR A 889 9.16 -16.10 -26.00
CA TYR A 889 9.99 -16.17 -24.80
C TYR A 889 11.07 -15.10 -24.93
N GLU A 890 10.86 -13.93 -24.33
CA GLU A 890 12.02 -13.16 -23.86
C GLU A 890 12.40 -13.80 -22.53
N SER A 891 13.35 -14.73 -22.56
CA SER A 891 14.12 -15.07 -21.37
C SER A 891 14.64 -13.75 -20.77
N PRO A 892 14.39 -13.44 -19.49
CA PRO A 892 15.03 -12.29 -18.87
C PRO A 892 16.55 -12.58 -18.85
N SER A 893 17.29 -11.91 -19.75
CA SER A 893 18.75 -11.91 -19.77
C SER A 893 19.32 -11.11 -18.61
#